data_AF-A0A523NI58-F1
#
_entry.id   AF-A0A523NI58-F1
#
_cell.length_a   1.000
_cell.length_b   1.000
_cell.length_c   1.000
_cell.angle_alpha   90.00
_cell.angle_beta   90.00
_cell.angle_gamma   90.00
#
_symmetry.space_group_name_H-M   'P 1'
#
loop_
_entity.id
_entity.type
_entity.pdbx_description
1 polymer ?
#
loop_
_entity_poly.entity_id
_entity_poly.type
_entity_poly.pdbx_seq_one_letter_code
_entity_poly.pdbx_strand_id
1 'polypeptide(L)'
;MLAKKVRDFSKRGDAIAVPTLTKVQRIAYERFLQLEKTLEERDPKKGLEALLREVFPIESYDGTMKLEYLYYKLDEPRYTPDECRELRLTYGMPFRIGVRLIREGHAEIPEEEIYLGEIPLMMGGGEFIVNGAERVIVSQLHRSPGVDFGIASSVGDRPLHSARIIPERGSWIELEVTKKDVLVMRIDQSTKIPATTFLRALDEEYSSTDKLLELFYEVKEIKLEKLLPEHYTAEPIFDEEGVELRRAGTQIGDAIEQILAQNWSTIRVITNAGDPLILNSIAEERLDFIGDVTEYQAALLKIYSRLRPGNPPQVEKARTLFHEKFFDENRYRLGKVGRFRINRKFDMDVPEDVMRIRADDFLAVVRYIMDLRAKRNKAHIDDIDHLGNRRLRTLDELAIEEMRKGFLKLRRTVQERMSIKDADELSKIADLVNSKSISSAIEFFFGRSELSQVVDQTNPLSMLVHERRLSALGPGGLNRKRAGFEVRDVHISHYGRICPIETPEGTNIGLIASLGIYAEIDEYGFLLTPYRETKNGKATGKVDYLRADQEMKSVLATADVLDTDGKINVKHVLARMDGDLATVEPDDVQYVDISPKQIVGVSAALIPFLEHDDANRALMGSNMQRQAVPLILPDPPCVATGMEQIVGDYSGMSVNAKRGGTVTFVDSERIVIDNADEYVLRKFVGLNERTCQNQKPIVKLGQEVTDGELLADGASTKFGELAIGKNVLVGFNTFDGYNFEDAIVISERLVKDNVFTSIHIENFDVEIRETKLGQEEFTRDIPNVSEKMLRNLDEHGVIRIGARVGPGDILVGKVSPKSKAELTPEEKLLHAIFGRAGEDVKNDSLEVPAGTAGIVIGAKRFSRRMHLTDDQKKQLKSQMAEYEAQMNAKAIVMFKQMVRQINEAIESEMVDPSTRQKVGASDIPDVIVEQIENFDRKWIKGSKDAREKAIRIHGQFWPRIEAVERECNRKLAHMKRGDELPSGVLEMVKIYLATKRQLAVGDKMAGRHGNKGVIARIVPEEDMPFLEDGTPVDVLLNPLGVPSRMNVGQILETHLGWAARVLGFQAVTPVFDGATEDEVLASIDEANQFVEGRLKRFEETGQDPGGHRELLARVPFGGKVQLYDGRTG
;
A
#
# COMPACT_ATOMS: atom_id res chain seq x y z
N MET A 1 12.97 -36.71 2.40
CA MET A 1 11.94 -35.78 2.90
C MET A 1 11.24 -36.48 4.05
N LEU A 2 11.63 -36.21 5.29
CA LEU A 2 10.74 -36.52 6.41
C LEU A 2 9.63 -35.48 6.30
N ALA A 3 8.42 -35.90 5.94
CA ALA A 3 7.26 -35.04 6.13
C ALA A 3 7.28 -34.62 7.59
N LYS A 4 7.52 -33.34 7.88
CA LYS A 4 7.43 -32.84 9.25
C LYS A 4 6.05 -33.21 9.75
N LYS A 5 5.96 -33.99 10.82
CA LYS A 5 4.68 -34.26 11.46
C LYS A 5 4.22 -32.92 12.02
N VAL A 6 3.14 -32.34 11.51
CA VAL A 6 2.56 -31.11 12.05
C VAL A 6 1.53 -31.51 13.10
N ARG A 7 1.59 -30.88 14.27
CA ARG A 7 0.55 -30.99 15.31
C ARG A 7 -0.11 -29.63 15.46
N ASP A 8 -1.37 -29.55 15.04
CA ASP A 8 -2.18 -28.35 15.16
C ASP A 8 -2.97 -28.40 16.47
N PHE A 9 -2.79 -27.37 17.30
CA PHE A 9 -3.45 -27.23 18.59
C PHE A 9 -4.70 -26.33 18.52
N SER A 10 -5.08 -25.87 17.32
CA SER A 10 -6.31 -25.12 17.14
C SER A 10 -7.55 -25.93 17.44
N LYS A 11 -8.55 -25.27 18.03
CA LYS A 11 -9.78 -25.90 18.51
C LYS A 11 -10.97 -25.53 17.64
N ARG A 12 -10.97 -24.30 17.12
CA ARG A 12 -12.11 -23.70 16.43
C ARG A 12 -11.85 -23.51 14.94
N GLY A 13 -10.59 -23.26 14.59
CA GLY A 13 -10.16 -22.99 13.21
C GLY A 13 -10.73 -21.68 12.64
N ASP A 14 -10.49 -21.45 11.35
CA ASP A 14 -10.98 -20.27 10.63
C ASP A 14 -12.27 -20.59 9.87
N ALA A 15 -13.31 -19.75 10.01
CA ALA A 15 -14.54 -19.91 9.24
C ALA A 15 -14.37 -19.56 7.75
N ILE A 16 -13.41 -18.70 7.42
CA ILE A 16 -13.00 -18.37 6.05
C ILE A 16 -11.48 -18.42 5.93
N ALA A 17 -10.97 -18.78 4.75
CA ALA A 17 -9.54 -18.71 4.50
C ALA A 17 -9.02 -17.27 4.56
N VAL A 18 -7.75 -17.10 4.96
CA VAL A 18 -7.11 -15.79 4.96
C VAL A 18 -7.08 -15.24 3.53
N PRO A 19 -7.65 -14.04 3.29
CA PRO A 19 -7.68 -13.45 1.96
C PRO A 19 -6.25 -13.09 1.51
N THR A 20 -6.07 -12.92 0.21
CA THR A 20 -4.80 -12.41 -0.34
C THR A 20 -4.40 -11.11 0.37
N LEU A 21 -3.23 -11.12 1.00
CA LEU A 21 -2.79 -10.03 1.86
C LEU A 21 -2.58 -8.70 1.11
N THR A 22 -2.40 -8.74 -0.21
CA THR A 22 -2.18 -7.57 -1.08
C THR A 22 -3.44 -7.18 -1.88
N LYS A 23 -4.59 -7.81 -1.61
CA LYS A 23 -5.86 -7.63 -2.34
C LYS A 23 -6.28 -6.15 -2.47
N VAL A 24 -6.17 -5.36 -1.39
CA VAL A 24 -6.60 -3.95 -1.38
C VAL A 24 -5.80 -3.11 -2.40
N GLN A 25 -4.47 -3.26 -2.44
CA GLN A 25 -3.60 -2.55 -3.37
C GLN A 25 -3.86 -2.99 -4.81
N ARG A 26 -3.93 -4.31 -5.04
CA ARG A 26 -4.14 -4.90 -6.36
C ARG A 26 -5.48 -4.45 -6.98
N ILE A 27 -6.59 -4.61 -6.25
CA ILE A 27 -7.91 -4.19 -6.73
C ILE A 27 -7.94 -2.69 -7.00
N ALA A 28 -7.34 -1.86 -6.13
CA ALA A 28 -7.28 -0.42 -6.37
C ALA A 28 -6.55 -0.10 -7.69
N TYR A 29 -5.42 -0.74 -7.96
CA TYR A 29 -4.66 -0.49 -9.19
C TYR A 29 -5.34 -1.03 -10.45
N GLU A 30 -6.01 -2.18 -10.35
CA GLU A 30 -6.85 -2.72 -11.42
C GLU A 30 -8.01 -1.75 -11.74
N ARG A 31 -8.67 -1.18 -10.72
CA ARG A 31 -9.71 -0.13 -10.92
C ARG A 31 -9.15 1.14 -11.56
N PHE A 32 -7.91 1.51 -11.23
CA PHE A 32 -7.25 2.69 -11.78
C PHE A 32 -6.98 2.56 -13.28
N LEU A 33 -6.42 1.42 -13.71
CA LEU A 33 -5.95 1.21 -15.08
C LEU A 33 -6.93 0.50 -16.01
N GLN A 34 -7.86 -0.31 -15.48
CA GLN A 34 -8.83 -1.11 -16.26
C GLN A 34 -8.20 -1.89 -17.44
N LEU A 35 -7.02 -2.49 -17.23
CA LEU A 35 -6.21 -3.12 -18.28
C LEU A 35 -6.88 -4.33 -18.94
N GLU A 36 -7.64 -5.11 -18.18
CA GLU A 36 -8.30 -6.33 -18.67
C GLU A 36 -9.53 -6.05 -19.55
N LYS A 37 -9.96 -4.79 -19.62
CA LYS A 37 -11.15 -4.38 -20.37
C LYS A 37 -10.77 -3.82 -21.73
N THR A 38 -11.51 -4.22 -22.75
CA THR A 38 -11.42 -3.59 -24.08
C THR A 38 -11.86 -2.13 -24.04
N LEU A 39 -11.56 -1.35 -25.09
CA LEU A 39 -11.87 0.07 -25.15
C LEU A 39 -13.35 0.39 -24.89
N GLU A 40 -14.26 -0.49 -25.32
CA GLU A 40 -15.71 -0.33 -25.19
C GLU A 40 -16.24 -0.80 -23.83
N GLU A 41 -15.52 -1.69 -23.13
CA GLU A 41 -15.92 -2.26 -21.85
C GLU A 41 -15.45 -1.45 -20.63
N ARG A 42 -14.55 -0.49 -20.84
CA ARG A 42 -14.03 0.38 -19.77
C ARG A 42 -15.15 1.21 -19.16
N ASP A 43 -15.21 1.22 -17.83
CA ASP A 43 -16.20 1.99 -17.09
C ASP A 43 -15.83 3.48 -17.15
N PRO A 44 -16.67 4.34 -17.74
CA PRO A 44 -16.39 5.77 -17.88
C PRO A 44 -16.43 6.52 -16.54
N LYS A 45 -16.87 5.88 -15.45
CA LYS A 45 -16.98 6.48 -14.11
C LYS A 45 -15.83 6.08 -13.18
N LYS A 46 -14.84 5.30 -13.64
CA LYS A 46 -13.72 4.83 -12.80
C LYS A 46 -12.33 5.11 -13.41
N GLY A 47 -11.34 5.25 -12.54
CA GLY A 47 -9.92 5.24 -12.92
C GLY A 47 -9.49 6.40 -13.81
N LEU A 48 -8.51 6.12 -14.68
CA LEU A 48 -8.00 7.05 -15.70
C LEU A 48 -9.06 7.49 -16.70
N GLU A 49 -9.96 6.58 -17.08
CA GLU A 49 -11.04 6.86 -18.04
C GLU A 49 -11.94 8.00 -17.57
N ALA A 50 -12.39 7.94 -16.31
CA ALA A 50 -13.20 8.99 -15.70
C ALA A 50 -12.46 10.33 -15.62
N LEU A 51 -11.17 10.30 -15.31
CA LEU A 51 -10.35 11.50 -15.25
C LEU A 51 -10.23 12.17 -16.63
N LEU A 52 -9.98 11.38 -17.69
CA LEU A 52 -9.87 11.90 -19.05
C LEU A 52 -11.21 12.47 -19.52
N ARG A 53 -12.33 11.79 -19.26
CA ARG A 53 -13.68 12.29 -19.59
C ARG A 53 -14.12 13.49 -18.77
N GLU A 54 -13.57 13.72 -17.58
CA GLU A 54 -13.83 14.96 -16.82
C GLU A 54 -13.07 16.15 -17.40
N VAL A 55 -11.89 15.93 -17.99
CA VAL A 55 -11.01 17.00 -18.48
C VAL A 55 -11.34 17.37 -19.92
N PHE A 56 -11.69 16.38 -20.74
CA PHE A 56 -12.06 16.53 -22.14
C PHE A 56 -13.58 16.52 -22.32
N PRO A 57 -14.14 17.23 -23.31
CA PRO A 57 -13.44 17.97 -24.36
C PRO A 57 -12.82 19.29 -23.87
N ILE A 58 -11.75 19.71 -24.53
CA ILE A 58 -11.09 20.99 -24.29
C ILE A 58 -11.48 21.95 -25.41
N GLU A 59 -12.22 23.00 -25.07
CA GLU A 59 -12.70 24.02 -26.01
C GLU A 59 -11.87 25.30 -25.89
N SER A 60 -11.64 25.97 -27.02
CA SER A 60 -10.98 27.27 -27.09
C SER A 60 -11.87 28.37 -26.49
N TYR A 61 -11.29 29.52 -26.10
CA TYR A 61 -12.05 30.62 -25.48
C TYR A 61 -13.14 31.23 -26.37
N ASP A 62 -12.95 31.13 -27.68
CA ASP A 62 -13.84 31.58 -28.75
C ASP A 62 -14.77 30.47 -29.27
N GLY A 63 -14.60 29.22 -28.83
CA GLY A 63 -15.44 28.08 -29.21
C GLY A 63 -15.17 27.50 -30.60
N THR A 64 -14.22 28.05 -31.37
CA THR A 64 -13.94 27.66 -32.75
C THR A 64 -13.21 26.32 -32.88
N MET A 65 -12.49 25.89 -31.84
CA MET A 65 -11.71 24.67 -31.81
C MET A 65 -12.06 23.81 -30.59
N LYS A 66 -12.19 22.50 -30.83
CA LYS A 66 -12.52 21.50 -29.80
C LYS A 66 -11.61 20.29 -29.91
N LEU A 67 -10.88 19.99 -28.84
CA LEU A 67 -10.07 18.78 -28.73
C LEU A 67 -10.84 17.71 -27.97
N GLU A 68 -11.17 16.63 -28.65
CA GLU A 68 -11.91 15.50 -28.10
C GLU A 68 -10.99 14.33 -27.78
N TYR A 69 -11.33 13.63 -26.70
CA TYR A 69 -10.68 12.41 -26.26
C TYR A 69 -11.43 11.19 -26.81
N LEU A 70 -10.70 10.22 -27.38
CA LEU A 70 -11.26 8.99 -27.95
C LEU A 70 -11.01 7.79 -27.05
N TYR A 71 -9.74 7.51 -26.73
CA TYR A 71 -9.32 6.37 -25.92
C TYR A 71 -7.94 6.59 -25.33
N TYR A 72 -7.55 5.80 -24.32
CA TYR A 72 -6.17 5.71 -23.86
C TYR A 72 -5.57 4.33 -24.10
N LYS A 73 -4.27 4.29 -24.30
CA LYS A 73 -3.49 3.08 -24.52
C LYS A 73 -2.30 3.05 -23.58
N LEU A 74 -2.05 1.88 -23.01
CA LEU A 74 -0.87 1.58 -22.20
C LEU A 74 -0.08 0.50 -22.94
N ASP A 75 1.06 0.89 -23.50
CA ASP A 75 1.93 -0.04 -24.22
C ASP A 75 2.75 -0.89 -23.23
N GLU A 76 3.30 -2.02 -23.69
CA GLU A 76 4.17 -2.86 -22.85
C GLU A 76 5.43 -2.09 -22.37
N PRO A 77 5.93 -2.38 -21.15
CA PRO A 77 7.16 -1.78 -20.65
C PRO A 77 8.35 -2.04 -21.57
N ARG A 78 9.17 -1.00 -21.77
CA ARG A 78 10.34 -1.06 -22.65
C ARG A 78 11.50 -1.87 -22.08
N TYR A 79 11.61 -1.88 -20.76
CA TYR A 79 12.70 -2.48 -19.99
C TYR A 79 12.12 -3.51 -19.03
N THR A 80 12.93 -4.51 -18.69
CA THR A 80 12.61 -5.47 -17.64
C THR A 80 12.78 -4.84 -16.24
N PRO A 81 12.15 -5.41 -15.19
CA PRO A 81 12.32 -4.93 -13.82
C PRO A 81 13.80 -4.81 -13.38
N ASP A 82 14.64 -5.79 -13.74
CA ASP A 82 16.05 -5.78 -13.36
C ASP A 82 16.84 -4.72 -14.13
N GLU A 83 16.58 -4.52 -15.43
CA GLU A 83 17.17 -3.41 -16.18
C GLU A 83 16.79 -2.05 -15.59
N CYS A 84 15.54 -1.88 -15.14
CA CYS A 84 15.11 -0.63 -14.49
C CYS A 84 15.88 -0.37 -13.18
N ARG A 85 16.10 -1.38 -12.34
CA ARG A 85 16.93 -1.28 -11.13
C ARG A 85 18.38 -0.89 -11.47
N GLU A 86 18.91 -1.48 -12.52
CA GLU A 86 20.29 -1.27 -12.95
C GLU A 86 20.53 0.08 -13.61
N LEU A 87 19.61 0.56 -14.44
CA LEU A 87 19.73 1.81 -15.17
C LEU A 87 19.13 3.01 -14.44
N ARG A 88 18.59 2.81 -13.23
CA ARG A 88 17.86 3.85 -12.45
C ARG A 88 16.64 4.39 -13.21
N LEU A 89 15.94 3.52 -13.93
CA LEU A 89 14.74 3.84 -14.70
C LEU A 89 13.48 3.46 -13.92
N THR A 90 12.35 3.97 -14.38
CA THR A 90 11.03 3.56 -13.88
C THR A 90 10.53 2.37 -14.70
N TYR A 91 10.07 1.32 -14.02
CA TYR A 91 9.41 0.21 -14.69
C TYR A 91 7.96 0.59 -14.93
N GLY A 92 7.66 1.09 -16.13
CA GLY A 92 6.34 1.63 -16.45
C GLY A 92 5.89 1.32 -17.88
N MET A 93 4.58 1.39 -18.06
CA MET A 93 3.91 1.30 -19.36
C MET A 93 3.86 2.69 -20.01
N PRO A 94 4.33 2.85 -21.25
CA PRO A 94 4.14 4.08 -22.00
C PRO A 94 2.65 4.42 -22.14
N PHE A 95 2.26 5.60 -21.64
CA PHE A 95 0.89 6.08 -21.61
C PHE A 95 0.61 7.02 -22.78
N ARG A 96 -0.34 6.64 -23.63
CA ARG A 96 -0.78 7.41 -24.79
C ARG A 96 -2.28 7.68 -24.74
N ILE A 97 -2.69 8.79 -25.32
CA ILE A 97 -4.11 9.10 -25.55
C ILE A 97 -4.36 9.33 -27.04
N GLY A 98 -5.43 8.73 -27.56
CA GLY A 98 -5.97 9.03 -28.89
C GLY A 98 -6.88 10.24 -28.80
N VAL A 99 -6.58 11.27 -29.59
CA VAL A 99 -7.33 12.52 -29.61
C VAL A 99 -7.70 12.95 -31.02
N ARG A 100 -8.77 13.73 -31.13
CA ARG A 100 -9.23 14.35 -32.39
C ARG A 100 -9.43 15.84 -32.18
N LEU A 101 -8.98 16.65 -33.13
CA LEU A 101 -9.19 18.09 -33.13
C LEU A 101 -10.26 18.47 -34.17
N ILE A 102 -11.38 18.99 -33.69
CA ILE A 102 -12.48 19.53 -34.50
C ILE A 102 -12.30 21.04 -34.60
N ARG A 103 -12.44 21.59 -35.81
CA ARG A 103 -12.32 23.02 -36.11
C ARG A 103 -13.55 23.46 -36.89
N GLU A 104 -14.25 24.49 -36.43
CA GLU A 104 -15.39 25.04 -37.18
C GLU A 104 -14.90 25.68 -38.49
N GLY A 105 -15.43 25.21 -39.63
CA GLY A 105 -15.13 25.79 -40.96
C GLY A 105 -13.83 25.32 -41.62
N HIS A 106 -13.03 24.47 -40.98
CA HIS A 106 -11.79 23.91 -41.53
C HIS A 106 -11.83 22.37 -41.59
N ALA A 107 -10.97 21.75 -42.40
CA ALA A 107 -10.88 20.29 -42.47
C ALA A 107 -10.46 19.68 -41.12
N GLU A 108 -11.08 18.57 -40.72
CA GLU A 108 -10.67 17.83 -39.52
C GLU A 108 -9.24 17.33 -39.64
N ILE A 109 -8.47 17.41 -38.56
CA ILE A 109 -7.14 16.79 -38.50
C ILE A 109 -7.34 15.29 -38.22
N PRO A 110 -6.59 14.40 -38.89
CA PRO A 110 -6.59 12.97 -38.56
C PRO A 110 -6.34 12.73 -37.07
N GLU A 111 -6.91 11.64 -36.54
CA GLU A 111 -6.68 11.20 -35.17
C GLU A 111 -5.19 10.97 -34.91
N GLU A 112 -4.70 11.44 -33.76
CA GLU A 112 -3.30 11.31 -33.38
C GLU A 112 -3.20 10.68 -31.98
N GLU A 113 -2.25 9.74 -31.82
CA GLU A 113 -1.88 9.20 -30.52
C GLU A 113 -0.76 10.04 -29.89
N ILE A 114 -1.04 10.65 -28.74
CA ILE A 114 -0.09 11.51 -28.03
C ILE A 114 0.43 10.80 -26.79
N TYR A 115 1.76 10.70 -26.69
CA TYR A 115 2.45 10.19 -25.51
C TYR A 115 2.47 11.21 -24.37
N LEU A 116 2.04 10.81 -23.17
CA LEU A 116 1.91 11.68 -21.99
C LEU A 116 2.88 11.35 -20.84
N GLY A 117 3.57 10.20 -20.89
CA GLY A 117 4.51 9.76 -19.86
C GLY A 117 4.51 8.25 -19.68
N GLU A 118 5.12 7.76 -18.60
CA GLU A 118 5.10 6.34 -18.25
C GLU A 118 4.31 6.15 -16.96
N ILE A 119 3.34 5.24 -16.96
CA ILE A 119 2.63 4.85 -15.75
C ILE A 119 3.35 3.64 -15.15
N PRO A 120 3.89 3.72 -13.92
CA PRO A 120 4.58 2.61 -13.29
C PRO A 120 3.75 1.33 -13.26
N LEU A 121 4.36 0.17 -13.52
CA LEU A 121 3.66 -1.11 -13.41
C LEU A 121 3.79 -1.64 -11.98
N MET A 122 2.66 -2.06 -11.41
CA MET A 122 2.63 -2.73 -10.10
C MET A 122 3.20 -4.14 -10.25
N MET A 123 4.15 -4.49 -9.38
CA MET A 123 4.68 -5.85 -9.23
C MET A 123 3.80 -6.67 -8.26
N GLY A 124 4.01 -7.98 -8.18
CA GLY A 124 3.08 -8.94 -7.56
C GLY A 124 2.62 -8.67 -6.11
N GLY A 125 3.33 -7.82 -5.34
CA GLY A 125 2.95 -7.44 -3.97
C GLY A 125 2.24 -6.09 -3.80
N GLY A 126 2.22 -5.22 -4.82
CA GLY A 126 1.84 -3.81 -4.65
C GLY A 126 3.01 -2.82 -4.72
N GLU A 127 4.19 -3.32 -5.09
CA GLU A 127 5.42 -2.53 -5.25
C GLU A 127 5.55 -1.96 -6.67
N PHE A 128 6.36 -0.92 -6.81
CA PHE A 128 6.67 -0.24 -8.06
C PHE A 128 8.17 0.01 -8.14
N ILE A 129 8.78 -0.11 -9.32
CA ILE A 129 10.16 0.35 -9.52
C ILE A 129 10.10 1.76 -10.09
N VAL A 130 10.57 2.73 -9.33
CA VAL A 130 10.58 4.15 -9.71
C VAL A 130 11.99 4.68 -9.55
N ASN A 131 12.59 5.13 -10.65
CA ASN A 131 13.99 5.56 -10.70
C ASN A 131 14.97 4.51 -10.14
N GLY A 132 14.72 3.23 -10.44
CA GLY A 132 15.49 2.08 -10.00
C GLY A 132 15.31 1.65 -8.54
N ALA A 133 14.54 2.38 -7.74
CA ALA A 133 14.22 2.00 -6.37
C ALA A 133 12.84 1.35 -6.29
N GLU A 134 12.72 0.28 -5.49
CA GLU A 134 11.44 -0.36 -5.21
C GLU A 134 10.67 0.46 -4.17
N ARG A 135 9.42 0.80 -4.50
CA ARG A 135 8.56 1.67 -3.71
C ARG A 135 7.17 1.11 -3.53
N VAL A 136 6.52 1.51 -2.45
CA VAL A 136 5.12 1.18 -2.14
C VAL A 136 4.34 2.45 -1.86
N ILE A 137 3.09 2.48 -2.29
CA ILE A 137 2.17 3.59 -2.00
C ILE A 137 1.33 3.21 -0.78
N VAL A 138 1.59 3.87 0.34
CA VAL A 138 0.88 3.64 1.61
C VAL A 138 -0.53 4.20 1.52
N SER A 139 -1.53 3.40 1.90
CA SER A 139 -2.93 3.84 1.89
C SER A 139 -3.19 4.86 3.00
N GLN A 140 -4.01 5.87 2.72
CA GLN A 140 -4.19 7.01 3.63
C GLN A 140 -5.52 6.91 4.39
N LEU A 141 -5.47 6.90 5.72
CA LEU A 141 -6.67 7.01 6.56
C LEU A 141 -6.96 8.50 6.79
N HIS A 142 -8.12 8.96 6.34
CA HIS A 142 -8.51 10.38 6.46
C HIS A 142 -9.96 10.51 6.90
N ARG A 143 -10.33 11.72 7.32
CA ARG A 143 -11.72 12.05 7.65
C ARG A 143 -12.54 12.03 6.37
N SER A 144 -13.64 11.27 6.40
CA SER A 144 -14.53 11.14 5.26
C SER A 144 -15.30 12.44 5.01
N PRO A 145 -15.52 12.84 3.74
CA PRO A 145 -16.43 13.94 3.42
C PRO A 145 -17.83 13.69 3.99
N GLY A 146 -18.54 14.72 4.42
CA GLY A 146 -19.85 14.60 5.05
C GLY A 146 -20.11 15.71 6.07
N VAL A 147 -20.94 15.42 7.06
CA VAL A 147 -21.21 16.30 8.19
C VAL A 147 -20.80 15.64 9.50
N ASP A 148 -20.10 16.39 10.35
CA ASP A 148 -19.71 15.98 11.70
C ASP A 148 -20.25 16.99 12.73
N PHE A 149 -20.84 16.50 13.81
CA PHE A 149 -21.32 17.32 14.93
C PHE A 149 -20.40 17.20 16.15
N GLY A 150 -20.10 18.31 16.79
CA GLY A 150 -19.16 18.38 17.92
C GLY A 150 -19.46 19.50 18.90
N ILE A 151 -18.66 19.61 19.96
CA ILE A 151 -18.70 20.74 20.89
C ILE A 151 -17.52 21.66 20.60
N ALA A 152 -17.79 22.92 20.23
CA ALA A 152 -16.74 23.90 19.95
C ALA A 152 -16.07 24.43 21.23
N SER A 153 -16.85 24.59 22.31
CA SER A 153 -16.38 25.02 23.63
C SER A 153 -17.44 24.68 24.69
N SER A 154 -17.00 24.33 25.89
CA SER A 154 -17.83 24.28 27.08
C SER A 154 -17.62 25.55 27.90
N VAL A 155 -18.68 26.33 28.12
CA VAL A 155 -18.63 27.53 28.99
C VAL A 155 -19.53 27.25 30.19
N GLY A 156 -18.94 26.96 31.34
CA GLY A 156 -19.68 26.43 32.49
C GLY A 156 -20.33 25.08 32.14
N ASP A 157 -21.59 24.88 32.54
CA ASP A 157 -22.34 23.64 32.30
C ASP A 157 -23.06 23.57 30.93
N ARG A 158 -22.90 24.56 30.05
CA ARG A 158 -23.56 24.58 28.73
C ARG A 158 -22.60 24.23 27.60
N PRO A 159 -22.83 23.13 26.86
CA PRO A 159 -22.05 22.80 25.67
C PRO A 159 -22.45 23.68 24.48
N LEU A 160 -21.47 24.37 23.88
CA LEU A 160 -21.67 25.10 22.63
C LEU A 160 -21.47 24.14 21.46
N HIS A 161 -22.59 23.66 20.93
CA HIS A 161 -22.60 22.73 19.79
C HIS A 161 -22.07 23.39 18.51
N SER A 162 -21.53 22.55 17.63
CA SER A 162 -20.96 22.93 16.34
C SER A 162 -21.21 21.83 15.32
N ALA A 163 -21.17 22.19 14.05
CA ALA A 163 -21.22 21.25 12.94
C ALA A 163 -20.19 21.64 11.88
N ARG A 164 -19.60 20.66 11.21
CA ARG A 164 -18.69 20.89 10.08
C ARG A 164 -19.15 20.10 8.89
N ILE A 165 -19.32 20.77 7.76
CA ILE A 165 -19.61 20.15 6.48
C ILE A 165 -18.31 20.15 5.67
N ILE A 166 -17.79 18.96 5.45
CA ILE A 166 -16.51 18.70 4.79
C ILE A 166 -16.83 18.15 3.40
N PRO A 167 -16.59 18.92 2.32
CA PRO A 167 -16.72 18.39 0.97
C PRO A 167 -15.53 17.51 0.59
N GLU A 168 -15.69 16.66 -0.41
CA GLU A 168 -14.59 15.97 -1.06
C GLU A 168 -13.65 16.97 -1.75
N ARG A 169 -14.22 18.00 -2.37
CA ARG A 169 -13.51 19.10 -3.02
C ARG A 169 -14.24 20.42 -2.80
N GLY A 170 -13.52 21.47 -2.42
CA GLY A 170 -14.08 22.81 -2.28
C GLY A 170 -13.97 23.34 -0.85
N SER A 171 -14.79 24.35 -0.55
CA SER A 171 -14.70 25.10 0.71
C SER A 171 -15.37 24.40 1.88
N TRP A 172 -14.75 24.44 3.05
CA TRP A 172 -15.33 23.88 4.27
C TRP A 172 -16.35 24.85 4.84
N ILE A 173 -17.47 24.31 5.35
CA ILE A 173 -18.51 25.08 6.02
C ILE A 173 -18.52 24.66 7.48
N GLU A 174 -18.28 25.60 8.38
CA GLU A 174 -18.27 25.35 9.82
C GLU A 174 -19.35 26.18 10.49
N LEU A 175 -20.20 25.54 11.28
CA LEU A 175 -21.23 26.17 12.10
C LEU A 175 -20.86 26.03 13.57
N GLU A 176 -21.08 27.09 14.35
CA GLU A 176 -20.90 27.08 15.80
C GLU A 176 -21.96 27.93 16.49
N VAL A 177 -22.38 27.45 17.65
CA VAL A 177 -23.23 28.22 18.55
C VAL A 177 -22.34 29.15 19.37
N THR A 178 -22.61 30.45 19.31
CA THR A 178 -21.90 31.44 20.12
C THR A 178 -22.46 31.53 21.54
N LYS A 179 -21.73 32.21 22.44
CA LYS A 179 -22.18 32.51 23.81
C LYS A 179 -23.47 33.32 23.89
N LYS A 180 -23.86 33.99 22.80
CA LYS A 180 -25.10 34.77 22.70
C LYS A 180 -26.30 33.95 22.22
N ASP A 181 -26.17 32.62 22.12
CA ASP A 181 -27.18 31.75 21.52
C ASP A 181 -27.53 32.16 20.08
N VAL A 182 -26.49 32.51 19.31
CA VAL A 182 -26.56 32.80 17.87
C VAL A 182 -25.81 31.72 17.12
N LEU A 183 -26.43 31.15 16.09
CA LEU A 183 -25.82 30.20 15.17
C LEU A 183 -25.06 30.97 14.09
N VAL A 184 -23.74 30.98 14.22
CA VAL A 184 -22.86 31.57 13.22
C VAL A 184 -22.19 30.48 12.41
N MET A 185 -21.78 30.83 11.21
CA MET A 185 -21.03 29.99 10.34
C MET A 185 -19.82 30.70 9.74
N ARG A 186 -18.88 29.91 9.25
CA ARG A 186 -17.66 30.34 8.58
C ARG A 186 -17.45 29.48 7.34
N ILE A 187 -16.95 30.11 6.28
CA ILE A 187 -16.55 29.43 5.05
C ILE A 187 -15.02 29.49 4.99
N ASP A 188 -14.36 28.33 5.06
CA ASP A 188 -12.90 28.23 5.17
C ASP A 188 -12.33 29.07 6.35
N GLN A 189 -11.50 30.07 6.04
CA GLN A 189 -10.92 31.01 7.01
C GLN A 189 -11.59 32.39 6.98
N SER A 190 -12.80 32.49 6.42
CA SER A 190 -13.53 33.77 6.37
C SER A 190 -13.94 34.26 7.76
N THR A 191 -14.42 35.50 7.82
CA THR A 191 -15.10 36.00 9.02
C THR A 191 -16.44 35.28 9.24
N LYS A 192 -16.88 35.22 10.50
CA LYS A 192 -18.14 34.58 10.90
C LYS A 192 -19.33 35.40 10.38
N ILE A 193 -20.34 34.72 9.86
CA ILE A 193 -21.62 35.26 9.40
C ILE A 193 -22.76 34.45 10.03
N PRO A 194 -23.96 35.00 10.26
CA PRO A 194 -25.09 34.20 10.73
C PRO A 194 -25.45 33.08 9.73
N ALA A 195 -25.75 31.89 10.24
CA ALA A 195 -26.01 30.73 9.40
C ALA A 195 -27.26 30.88 8.52
N THR A 196 -28.23 31.68 8.98
CA THR A 196 -29.45 32.01 8.23
C THR A 196 -29.14 32.73 6.91
N THR A 197 -28.11 33.58 6.86
CA THR A 197 -27.70 34.26 5.62
C THR A 197 -27.29 33.29 4.52
N PHE A 198 -26.62 32.20 4.88
CA PHE A 198 -26.23 31.19 3.90
C PHE A 198 -27.43 30.36 3.44
N LEU A 199 -28.33 30.00 4.35
CA LEU A 199 -29.57 29.30 3.99
C LEU A 199 -30.40 30.15 3.01
N ARG A 200 -30.52 31.45 3.26
CA ARG A 200 -31.18 32.39 2.32
C ARG A 200 -30.49 32.44 0.96
N ALA A 201 -29.16 32.34 0.90
CA ALA A 201 -28.42 32.39 -0.35
C ALA A 201 -28.41 31.05 -1.12
N LEU A 202 -28.68 29.93 -0.45
CA LEU A 202 -28.70 28.60 -1.06
C LEU A 202 -29.94 28.36 -1.94
N ASP A 203 -31.10 28.83 -1.50
CA ASP A 203 -32.34 28.68 -2.26
C ASP A 203 -33.24 29.89 -2.04
N GLU A 204 -33.84 30.38 -3.13
CA GLU A 204 -34.75 31.51 -3.10
C GLU A 204 -36.06 31.15 -2.37
N GLU A 205 -36.48 29.87 -2.40
CA GLU A 205 -37.67 29.39 -1.71
C GLU A 205 -37.58 29.52 -0.18
N TYR A 206 -36.38 29.40 0.38
CA TYR A 206 -36.10 29.53 1.82
C TYR A 206 -35.51 30.88 2.20
N SER A 207 -35.61 31.86 1.31
CA SER A 207 -34.93 33.14 1.46
C SER A 207 -35.70 34.17 2.28
N SER A 208 -37.02 34.02 2.43
CA SER A 208 -37.85 34.99 3.16
C SER A 208 -37.93 34.69 4.66
N THR A 209 -37.98 35.74 5.48
CA THR A 209 -37.93 35.62 6.94
C THR A 209 -39.12 34.85 7.51
N ASP A 210 -40.32 35.05 6.96
CA ASP A 210 -41.55 34.33 7.33
C ASP A 210 -41.41 32.81 7.08
N LYS A 211 -40.89 32.43 5.91
CA LYS A 211 -40.66 31.03 5.54
C LYS A 211 -39.60 30.37 6.41
N LEU A 212 -38.50 31.07 6.70
CA LEU A 212 -37.50 30.57 7.65
C LEU A 212 -38.10 30.27 9.02
N LEU A 213 -38.97 31.14 9.53
CA LEU A 213 -39.62 30.92 10.82
C LEU A 213 -40.58 29.73 10.78
N GLU A 214 -41.35 29.55 9.71
CA GLU A 214 -42.20 28.36 9.48
C GLU A 214 -41.40 27.04 9.45
N LEU A 215 -40.13 27.06 9.00
CA LEU A 215 -39.29 25.86 8.91
C LEU A 215 -38.79 25.37 10.27
N PHE A 216 -38.61 26.26 11.25
CA PHE A 216 -38.01 25.93 12.54
C PHE A 216 -38.98 25.99 13.72
N TYR A 217 -40.07 26.74 13.60
CA TYR A 217 -41.03 26.99 14.69
C TYR A 217 -42.46 26.64 14.27
N GLU A 218 -43.27 26.21 15.23
CA GLU A 218 -44.70 26.00 15.01
C GLU A 218 -45.42 27.36 14.97
N VAL A 219 -45.72 27.84 13.77
CA VAL A 219 -46.47 29.08 13.55
C VAL A 219 -47.96 28.81 13.67
N LYS A 220 -48.63 29.50 14.59
CA LYS A 220 -50.08 29.41 14.79
C LYS A 220 -50.75 30.71 14.42
N GLU A 221 -51.89 30.59 13.74
CA GLU A 221 -52.81 31.69 13.54
C GLU A 221 -53.72 31.78 14.75
N ILE A 222 -53.60 32.87 15.51
CA ILE A 222 -54.39 33.09 16.73
C ILE A 222 -55.23 34.35 16.58
N LYS A 223 -56.38 34.36 17.27
CA LYS A 223 -57.19 35.58 17.42
C LYS A 223 -56.44 36.59 18.29
N LEU A 224 -56.58 37.89 18.00
CA LEU A 224 -55.90 38.95 18.74
C LEU A 224 -56.18 38.93 20.26
N GLU A 225 -57.36 38.47 20.67
CA GLU A 225 -57.74 38.30 22.08
C GLU A 225 -56.82 37.32 22.86
N LYS A 226 -56.14 36.41 22.16
CA LYS A 226 -55.23 35.41 22.75
C LYS A 226 -53.75 35.76 22.56
N LEU A 227 -53.46 36.96 22.07
CA LEU A 227 -52.10 37.45 21.88
C LEU A 227 -51.45 37.75 23.25
N LEU A 228 -50.24 37.24 23.47
CA LEU A 228 -49.48 37.47 24.70
C LEU A 228 -48.18 38.22 24.37
N PRO A 229 -47.65 39.06 25.28
CA PRO A 229 -46.39 39.77 25.07
C PRO A 229 -45.17 38.85 24.85
N GLU A 230 -45.24 37.61 25.33
CA GLU A 230 -44.23 36.56 25.11
C GLU A 230 -44.25 35.92 23.72
N HIS A 231 -45.29 36.14 22.91
CA HIS A 231 -45.34 35.62 21.55
C HIS A 231 -44.36 36.36 20.64
N TYR A 232 -43.83 35.65 19.64
CA TYR A 232 -42.99 36.24 18.58
C TYR A 232 -43.79 36.38 17.29
N THR A 233 -43.53 37.45 16.55
CA THR A 233 -44.15 37.71 15.24
C THR A 233 -43.60 36.73 14.20
N ALA A 234 -44.48 36.06 13.43
CA ALA A 234 -44.05 35.18 12.34
C ALA A 234 -43.85 35.95 11.01
N GLU A 235 -44.52 37.09 10.85
CA GLU A 235 -44.48 37.95 9.67
C GLU A 235 -44.29 39.42 10.10
N PRO A 236 -43.78 40.31 9.22
CA PRO A 236 -43.67 41.72 9.53
C PRO A 236 -45.07 42.33 9.69
N ILE A 237 -45.25 43.09 10.76
CA ILE A 237 -46.52 43.73 11.09
C ILE A 237 -46.42 45.21 10.72
N PHE A 238 -47.31 45.67 9.84
CA PHE A 238 -47.44 47.08 9.46
C PHE A 238 -48.74 47.65 10.01
N ASP A 239 -48.78 48.94 10.33
CA ASP A 239 -50.03 49.63 10.63
C ASP A 239 -50.82 49.98 9.34
N GLU A 240 -52.02 50.54 9.49
CA GLU A 240 -52.86 51.01 8.37
C GLU A 240 -52.19 52.11 7.52
N GLU A 241 -51.16 52.78 8.03
CA GLU A 241 -50.40 53.85 7.38
C GLU A 241 -49.14 53.31 6.66
N GLY A 242 -48.88 52.00 6.76
CA GLY A 242 -47.74 51.32 6.14
C GLY A 242 -46.44 51.39 6.93
N VAL A 243 -46.47 51.84 8.19
CA VAL A 243 -45.30 51.87 9.09
C VAL A 243 -45.13 50.50 9.76
N GLU A 244 -43.92 49.96 9.70
CA GLU A 244 -43.58 48.68 10.32
C GLU A 244 -43.59 48.80 11.86
N LEU A 245 -44.61 48.20 12.51
CA LEU A 245 -44.76 48.17 13.97
C LEU A 245 -43.75 47.21 14.61
N ARG A 246 -43.64 46.01 14.04
CA ARG A 246 -42.72 44.96 14.49
C ARG A 246 -42.22 44.13 13.31
N ARG A 247 -40.91 43.90 13.28
CA ARG A 247 -40.24 43.03 12.32
C ARG A 247 -40.57 41.56 12.60
N ALA A 248 -40.62 40.73 11.57
CA ALA A 248 -40.71 39.29 11.72
C ALA A 248 -39.59 38.73 12.61
N GLY A 249 -39.92 37.78 13.48
CA GLY A 249 -38.99 37.13 14.41
C GLY A 249 -38.66 37.94 15.67
N THR A 250 -39.38 39.03 15.94
CA THR A 250 -39.23 39.82 17.16
C THR A 250 -40.32 39.51 18.18
N GLN A 251 -39.98 39.66 19.47
CA GLN A 251 -40.96 39.51 20.53
C GLN A 251 -41.95 40.68 20.49
N ILE A 252 -43.24 40.41 20.67
CA ILE A 252 -44.29 41.44 20.60
C ILE A 252 -44.08 42.50 21.68
N GLY A 253 -43.89 42.07 22.94
CA GLY A 253 -43.55 42.96 24.05
C GLY A 253 -44.50 44.15 24.20
N ASP A 254 -43.92 45.35 24.15
CA ASP A 254 -44.56 46.67 24.25
C ASP A 254 -45.44 47.06 23.05
N ALA A 255 -45.27 46.41 21.89
CA ALA A 255 -46.09 46.70 20.71
C ALA A 255 -47.49 46.05 20.78
N ILE A 256 -47.79 45.27 21.82
CA ILE A 256 -49.08 44.57 21.95
C ILE A 256 -50.27 45.53 21.93
N GLU A 257 -50.16 46.69 22.59
CA GLU A 257 -51.24 47.69 22.65
C GLU A 257 -51.51 48.30 21.27
N GLN A 258 -50.46 48.54 20.50
CA GLN A 258 -50.56 49.08 19.13
C GLN A 258 -51.15 48.05 18.16
N ILE A 259 -50.81 46.78 18.33
CA ILE A 259 -51.33 45.67 17.51
C ILE A 259 -52.80 45.39 17.83
N LEU A 260 -53.19 45.42 19.11
CA LEU A 260 -54.59 45.25 19.55
C LEU A 260 -55.49 46.40 19.11
N ALA A 261 -54.95 47.59 18.84
CA ALA A 261 -55.70 48.72 18.32
C ALA A 261 -56.01 48.61 16.82
N GLN A 262 -55.40 47.66 16.09
CA GLN A 262 -55.62 47.43 14.67
C GLN A 262 -56.87 46.56 14.42
N ASN A 263 -57.51 46.74 13.28
CA ASN A 263 -58.78 46.09 12.95
C ASN A 263 -58.60 44.67 12.34
N TRP A 264 -57.68 43.87 12.88
CA TRP A 264 -57.37 42.52 12.38
C TRP A 264 -58.20 41.46 13.10
N SER A 265 -58.45 40.32 12.43
CA SER A 265 -59.22 39.21 13.02
C SER A 265 -58.32 38.10 13.58
N THR A 266 -57.18 37.88 12.94
CA THR A 266 -56.19 36.88 13.30
C THR A 266 -54.78 37.39 13.01
N ILE A 267 -53.78 36.82 13.71
CA ILE A 267 -52.37 37.13 13.49
C ILE A 267 -51.53 35.85 13.59
N ARG A 268 -50.48 35.77 12.77
CA ARG A 268 -49.55 34.63 12.74
C ARG A 268 -48.40 34.85 13.73
N VAL A 269 -48.33 33.99 14.74
CA VAL A 269 -47.30 34.11 15.80
C VAL A 269 -46.71 32.76 16.17
N ILE A 270 -45.52 32.82 16.76
CA ILE A 270 -44.85 31.68 17.38
C ILE A 270 -45.22 31.72 18.87
N THR A 271 -46.05 30.76 19.30
CA THR A 271 -46.55 30.71 20.68
C THR A 271 -45.57 30.08 21.67
N ASN A 272 -44.69 29.18 21.18
CA ASN A 272 -43.67 28.55 22.01
C ASN A 272 -42.35 28.45 21.23
N ALA A 273 -41.47 29.43 21.44
CA ALA A 273 -40.10 29.41 20.94
C ALA A 273 -39.24 28.54 21.86
N GLY A 274 -39.39 27.21 21.77
CA GLY A 274 -38.70 26.26 22.66
C GLY A 274 -37.17 26.47 22.72
N ASP A 275 -36.56 26.89 21.61
CA ASP A 275 -35.15 27.32 21.54
C ASP A 275 -35.04 28.64 20.72
N PRO A 276 -34.55 29.74 21.29
CA PRO A 276 -34.44 31.03 20.60
C PRO A 276 -33.28 31.12 19.59
N LEU A 277 -32.51 30.05 19.36
CA LEU A 277 -31.31 30.07 18.53
C LEU A 277 -31.49 30.72 17.15
N ILE A 278 -32.55 30.36 16.42
CA ILE A 278 -32.78 30.88 15.06
C ILE A 278 -33.30 32.32 15.11
N LEU A 279 -34.18 32.65 16.06
CA LEU A 279 -34.67 34.02 16.29
C LEU A 279 -33.49 34.99 16.54
N ASN A 280 -32.57 34.61 17.43
CA ASN A 280 -31.36 35.38 17.71
C ASN A 280 -30.44 35.50 16.50
N SER A 281 -30.38 34.46 15.66
CA SER A 281 -29.56 34.44 14.45
C SER A 281 -30.08 35.38 13.37
N ILE A 282 -31.40 35.43 13.18
CA ILE A 282 -32.06 36.40 12.29
C ILE A 282 -31.85 37.83 12.80
N ALA A 283 -31.89 38.05 14.12
CA ALA A 283 -31.66 39.37 14.71
C ALA A 283 -30.23 39.91 14.48
N GLU A 284 -29.20 39.05 14.52
CA GLU A 284 -27.81 39.44 14.24
C GLU A 284 -27.47 39.50 12.73
N GLU A 285 -28.37 39.08 11.84
CA GLU A 285 -28.13 38.98 10.39
C GLU A 285 -27.77 40.32 9.74
N ARG A 286 -28.39 41.42 10.20
CA ARG A 286 -28.17 42.80 9.72
C ARG A 286 -27.94 42.86 8.20
N LEU A 287 -28.93 42.41 7.43
CA LEU A 287 -28.93 42.49 5.97
C LEU A 287 -29.01 43.96 5.53
N ASP A 288 -28.16 44.34 4.58
CA ASP A 288 -28.09 45.70 4.06
C ASP A 288 -28.97 45.80 2.80
N PHE A 289 -30.13 46.43 2.93
CA PHE A 289 -31.07 46.65 1.84
C PHE A 289 -30.72 47.94 1.09
N ILE A 290 -29.75 47.85 0.17
CA ILE A 290 -29.33 48.98 -0.67
C ILE A 290 -30.20 48.99 -1.94
N GLY A 291 -31.30 49.76 -1.94
CA GLY A 291 -32.28 49.82 -3.03
C GLY A 291 -33.39 48.76 -2.92
N ASP A 292 -34.16 48.53 -4.00
CA ASP A 292 -35.21 47.49 -4.08
C ASP A 292 -34.61 46.09 -4.27
N VAL A 293 -33.96 45.57 -3.22
CA VAL A 293 -33.23 44.31 -3.23
C VAL A 293 -33.95 43.29 -2.34
N THR A 294 -34.22 42.09 -2.86
CA THR A 294 -34.89 41.02 -2.08
C THR A 294 -33.99 40.48 -0.96
N GLU A 295 -34.55 39.82 0.06
CA GLU A 295 -33.77 39.22 1.15
C GLU A 295 -32.73 38.19 0.63
N TYR A 296 -33.06 37.44 -0.43
CA TYR A 296 -32.13 36.57 -1.17
C TYR A 296 -30.92 37.33 -1.72
N GLN A 297 -31.16 38.44 -2.43
CA GLN A 297 -30.11 39.24 -3.04
C GLN A 297 -29.26 39.96 -1.99
N ALA A 298 -29.88 40.45 -0.90
CA ALA A 298 -29.18 41.05 0.23
C ALA A 298 -28.23 40.04 0.92
N ALA A 299 -28.67 38.79 1.08
CA ALA A 299 -27.84 37.71 1.60
C ALA A 299 -26.63 37.40 0.70
N LEU A 300 -26.83 37.32 -0.63
CA LEU A 300 -25.75 37.14 -1.60
C LEU A 300 -24.70 38.28 -1.53
N LEU A 301 -25.15 39.53 -1.45
CA LEU A 301 -24.26 40.69 -1.32
C LEU A 301 -23.46 40.63 -0.01
N LYS A 302 -24.10 40.22 1.09
CA LYS A 302 -23.43 40.03 2.38
C LYS A 302 -22.34 38.97 2.29
N ILE A 303 -22.61 37.82 1.68
CA ILE A 303 -21.60 36.77 1.49
C ILE A 303 -20.48 37.24 0.56
N TYR A 304 -20.80 37.94 -0.53
CA TYR A 304 -19.81 38.46 -1.48
C TYR A 304 -18.85 39.45 -0.83
N SER A 305 -19.37 40.45 -0.10
CA SER A 305 -18.57 41.45 0.62
C SER A 305 -17.61 40.81 1.64
N ARG A 306 -17.98 39.65 2.19
CA ARG A 306 -17.18 38.90 3.15
C ARG A 306 -16.12 38.02 2.49
N LEU A 307 -16.44 37.41 1.35
CA LEU A 307 -15.49 36.59 0.59
C LEU A 307 -14.47 37.43 -0.20
N ARG A 308 -14.86 38.62 -0.65
CA ARG A 308 -14.00 39.56 -1.41
C ARG A 308 -14.01 40.96 -0.77
N PRO A 309 -13.38 41.13 0.40
CA PRO A 309 -13.31 42.43 1.05
C PRO A 309 -12.60 43.45 0.14
N GLY A 310 -13.19 44.64 -0.01
CA GLY A 310 -12.65 45.73 -0.82
C GLY A 310 -13.16 45.83 -2.25
N ASN A 311 -13.87 44.81 -2.78
CA ASN A 311 -14.56 44.92 -4.06
C ASN A 311 -16.00 45.43 -3.85
N PRO A 312 -16.48 46.41 -4.63
CA PRO A 312 -17.85 46.88 -4.52
C PRO A 312 -18.82 45.73 -4.82
N PRO A 313 -19.79 45.43 -3.93
CA PRO A 313 -20.71 44.32 -4.11
C PRO A 313 -21.74 44.67 -5.19
N GLN A 314 -21.89 43.80 -6.19
CA GLN A 314 -22.93 43.89 -7.22
C GLN A 314 -23.69 42.56 -7.24
N VAL A 315 -25.03 42.61 -7.38
CA VAL A 315 -25.89 41.42 -7.27
C VAL A 315 -25.50 40.34 -8.27
N GLU A 316 -25.27 40.71 -9.53
CA GLU A 316 -24.85 39.77 -10.58
C GLU A 316 -23.51 39.09 -10.24
N LYS A 317 -22.49 39.87 -9.86
CA LYS A 317 -21.17 39.33 -9.48
C LYS A 317 -21.25 38.44 -8.23
N ALA A 318 -22.11 38.80 -7.28
CA ALA A 318 -22.35 38.02 -6.08
C ALA A 318 -23.00 36.67 -6.41
N ARG A 319 -24.01 36.68 -7.28
CA ARG A 319 -24.70 35.47 -7.76
C ARG A 319 -23.74 34.55 -8.51
N THR A 320 -22.95 35.09 -9.46
CA THR A 320 -21.97 34.30 -10.21
C THR A 320 -20.91 33.70 -9.30
N LEU A 321 -20.36 34.49 -8.36
CA LEU A 321 -19.37 33.98 -7.40
C LEU A 321 -19.94 32.86 -6.53
N PHE A 322 -21.18 33.01 -6.05
CA PHE A 322 -21.82 32.00 -5.20
C PHE A 322 -22.12 30.72 -6.00
N HIS A 323 -22.60 30.87 -7.24
CA HIS A 323 -22.80 29.76 -8.18
C HIS A 323 -21.51 28.99 -8.44
N GLU A 324 -20.44 29.68 -8.84
CA GLU A 324 -19.12 29.06 -9.04
C GLU A 324 -18.58 28.39 -7.78
N LYS A 325 -18.90 28.89 -6.58
CA LYS A 325 -18.29 28.39 -5.34
C LYS A 325 -19.01 27.21 -4.71
N PHE A 326 -20.31 27.04 -4.95
CA PHE A 326 -21.12 26.00 -4.29
C PHE A 326 -21.98 25.16 -5.24
N PHE A 327 -22.26 25.64 -6.46
CA PHE A 327 -23.08 24.93 -7.45
C PHE A 327 -22.27 24.37 -8.62
N ASP A 328 -21.10 24.94 -8.95
CA ASP A 328 -20.19 24.37 -9.95
C ASP A 328 -19.47 23.14 -9.39
N GLU A 329 -19.81 21.97 -9.94
CA GLU A 329 -19.25 20.67 -9.54
C GLU A 329 -17.73 20.58 -9.72
N ASN A 330 -17.15 21.37 -10.65
CA ASN A 330 -15.70 21.41 -10.85
C ASN A 330 -14.96 22.07 -9.67
N ARG A 331 -15.63 22.94 -8.93
CA ARG A 331 -15.07 23.71 -7.82
C ARG A 331 -15.53 23.20 -6.47
N TYR A 332 -16.78 22.80 -6.34
CA TYR A 332 -17.38 22.28 -5.12
C TYR A 332 -18.06 20.93 -5.37
N ARG A 333 -17.59 19.90 -4.68
CA ARG A 333 -18.10 18.54 -4.78
C ARG A 333 -18.13 17.94 -3.38
N LEU A 334 -19.32 17.64 -2.89
CA LEU A 334 -19.54 16.85 -1.69
C LEU A 334 -19.02 15.42 -1.89
N GLY A 335 -19.13 14.92 -3.12
CA GLY A 335 -18.71 13.57 -3.51
C GLY A 335 -19.75 12.51 -3.14
N LYS A 336 -19.61 11.31 -3.72
CA LYS A 336 -20.51 10.18 -3.44
C LYS A 336 -20.51 9.82 -1.95
N VAL A 337 -19.33 9.79 -1.34
CA VAL A 337 -19.17 9.47 0.09
C VAL A 337 -19.83 10.52 0.98
N GLY A 338 -19.66 11.81 0.66
CA GLY A 338 -20.29 12.87 1.44
C GLY A 338 -21.81 12.84 1.33
N ARG A 339 -22.35 12.59 0.13
CA ARG A 339 -23.79 12.40 -0.09
C ARG A 339 -24.31 11.19 0.69
N PHE A 340 -23.64 10.05 0.59
CA PHE A 340 -23.95 8.83 1.34
C PHE A 340 -23.98 9.08 2.86
N ARG A 341 -22.99 9.80 3.42
CA ARG A 341 -22.96 10.11 4.86
C ARG A 341 -24.09 11.05 5.29
N ILE A 342 -24.40 12.08 4.51
CA ILE A 342 -25.53 12.99 4.81
C ILE A 342 -26.85 12.23 4.78
N ASN A 343 -27.07 11.43 3.74
CA ASN A 343 -28.25 10.59 3.61
C ASN A 343 -28.42 9.64 4.79
N ARG A 344 -27.33 8.94 5.17
CA ARG A 344 -27.30 8.03 6.32
C ARG A 344 -27.53 8.75 7.65
N LYS A 345 -27.04 9.98 7.81
CA LYS A 345 -27.12 10.74 9.08
C LYS A 345 -28.52 11.30 9.33
N PHE A 346 -29.23 11.72 8.27
CA PHE A 346 -30.54 12.35 8.36
C PHE A 346 -31.69 11.48 7.82
N ASP A 347 -31.43 10.21 7.55
CA ASP A 347 -32.39 9.26 6.95
C ASP A 347 -33.05 9.81 5.66
N MET A 348 -32.24 10.40 4.78
CA MET A 348 -32.68 10.95 3.49
C MET A 348 -32.39 9.99 2.33
N ASP A 349 -33.28 9.96 1.34
CA ASP A 349 -33.15 9.16 0.12
C ASP A 349 -32.85 10.04 -1.11
N VAL A 350 -31.71 10.74 -1.06
CA VAL A 350 -31.24 11.59 -2.19
C VAL A 350 -30.29 10.78 -3.07
N PRO A 351 -30.49 10.75 -4.40
CA PRO A 351 -29.59 10.05 -5.31
C PRO A 351 -28.11 10.47 -5.17
N GLU A 352 -27.18 9.52 -5.27
CA GLU A 352 -25.73 9.73 -5.03
C GLU A 352 -25.02 10.59 -6.09
N ASP A 353 -25.64 10.72 -7.26
CA ASP A 353 -25.24 11.60 -8.35
C ASP A 353 -25.44 13.09 -8.01
N VAL A 354 -26.21 13.41 -6.95
CA VAL A 354 -26.31 14.78 -6.44
C VAL A 354 -25.08 15.12 -5.60
N MET A 355 -24.06 15.66 -6.27
CA MET A 355 -22.73 15.89 -5.69
C MET A 355 -22.51 17.30 -5.11
N ARG A 356 -23.53 18.16 -5.11
CA ARG A 356 -23.50 19.48 -4.46
C ARG A 356 -24.28 19.48 -3.14
N ILE A 357 -24.05 20.50 -2.31
CA ILE A 357 -24.88 20.74 -1.12
C ILE A 357 -26.23 21.34 -1.53
N ARG A 358 -27.33 20.82 -0.99
CA ARG A 358 -28.69 21.36 -1.16
C ARG A 358 -29.07 22.23 0.04
N ALA A 359 -30.06 23.10 -0.15
CA ALA A 359 -30.65 23.83 0.96
C ALA A 359 -31.30 22.89 1.99
N ASP A 360 -31.95 21.80 1.55
CA ASP A 360 -32.52 20.79 2.45
C ASP A 360 -31.47 20.09 3.31
N ASP A 361 -30.28 19.83 2.74
CA ASP A 361 -29.16 19.24 3.49
C ASP A 361 -28.73 20.19 4.60
N PHE A 362 -28.51 21.47 4.25
CA PHE A 362 -28.09 22.50 5.21
C PHE A 362 -29.17 22.74 6.28
N LEU A 363 -30.44 22.73 5.91
CA LEU A 363 -31.57 22.83 6.83
C LEU A 363 -31.58 21.66 7.83
N ALA A 364 -31.34 20.44 7.39
CA ALA A 364 -31.24 19.28 8.27
C ALA A 364 -30.06 19.38 9.24
N VAL A 365 -28.91 19.93 8.80
CA VAL A 365 -27.77 20.22 9.69
C VAL A 365 -28.18 21.20 10.79
N VAL A 366 -28.87 22.28 10.45
CA VAL A 366 -29.32 23.28 11.44
C VAL A 366 -30.34 22.68 12.41
N ARG A 367 -31.31 21.90 11.91
CA ARG A 367 -32.29 21.19 12.76
C ARG A 367 -31.62 20.21 13.72
N TYR A 368 -30.62 19.47 13.26
CA TYR A 368 -29.89 18.53 14.11
C TYR A 368 -29.10 19.23 15.22
N ILE A 369 -28.52 20.42 14.98
CA ILE A 369 -27.92 21.24 16.06
C ILE A 369 -28.97 21.64 17.11
N MET A 370 -30.18 21.99 16.69
CA MET A 370 -31.27 22.31 17.62
C MET A 370 -31.69 21.07 18.42
N ASP A 371 -31.74 19.89 17.80
CA ASP A 371 -32.04 18.63 18.49
C ASP A 371 -30.97 18.26 19.53
N LEU A 372 -29.69 18.49 19.22
CA LEU A 372 -28.58 18.32 20.16
C LEU A 372 -28.71 19.27 21.37
N ARG A 373 -29.04 20.55 21.12
CA ARG A 373 -29.26 21.55 22.17
C ARG A 373 -30.45 21.18 23.06
N ALA A 374 -31.54 20.72 22.46
CA ALA A 374 -32.75 20.31 23.15
C ALA A 374 -32.61 18.94 23.87
N LYS A 375 -31.47 18.25 23.74
CA LYS A 375 -31.22 16.91 24.28
C LYS A 375 -32.30 15.89 23.91
N ARG A 376 -32.81 15.95 22.68
CA ARG A 376 -33.79 14.97 22.19
C ARG A 376 -33.09 13.62 21.98
N ASN A 377 -33.72 12.51 22.39
CA ASN A 377 -33.15 11.15 22.39
C ASN A 377 -32.61 10.63 21.03
N LYS A 378 -32.79 11.36 19.92
CA LYS A 378 -32.30 10.96 18.60
C LYS A 378 -30.95 11.59 18.21
N ALA A 379 -30.53 12.67 18.88
CA ALA A 379 -29.36 13.44 18.46
C ALA A 379 -28.16 13.22 19.39
N HIS A 380 -27.05 12.77 18.81
CA HIS A 380 -25.78 12.55 19.50
C HIS A 380 -24.63 13.26 18.78
N ILE A 381 -23.60 13.59 19.56
CA ILE A 381 -22.33 14.13 19.07
C ILE A 381 -21.59 13.02 18.31
N ASP A 382 -20.89 13.38 17.24
CA ASP A 382 -20.09 12.44 16.48
C ASP A 382 -18.71 12.27 17.09
N ASP A 383 -18.27 11.03 17.22
CA ASP A 383 -16.87 10.70 17.45
C ASP A 383 -16.11 10.75 16.13
N ILE A 384 -15.16 11.67 16.02
CA ILE A 384 -14.38 11.92 14.81
C ILE A 384 -13.37 10.78 14.53
N ASP A 385 -13.03 10.01 15.55
CA ASP A 385 -12.02 8.96 15.49
C ASP A 385 -12.64 7.59 15.16
N HIS A 386 -13.96 7.47 15.31
CA HIS A 386 -14.75 6.33 14.86
C HIS A 386 -14.53 6.02 13.37
N LEU A 387 -14.25 4.77 13.02
CA LEU A 387 -14.01 4.35 11.63
C LEU A 387 -15.24 4.45 10.71
N GLY A 388 -16.43 4.73 11.25
CA GLY A 388 -17.60 5.14 10.46
C GLY A 388 -17.54 6.57 9.92
N ASN A 389 -16.60 7.38 10.42
CA ASN A 389 -16.35 8.78 10.04
C ASN A 389 -14.96 8.97 9.40
N ARG A 390 -14.11 7.93 9.44
CA ARG A 390 -12.83 7.88 8.74
C ARG A 390 -12.88 6.85 7.62
N ARG A 391 -12.31 7.18 6.47
CA ARG A 391 -12.23 6.27 5.34
C ARG A 391 -10.81 6.14 4.83
N LEU A 392 -10.53 5.02 4.19
CA LEU A 392 -9.28 4.76 3.51
C LEU A 392 -9.31 5.34 2.10
N ARG A 393 -8.29 6.13 1.74
CA ARG A 393 -7.99 6.45 0.35
C ARG A 393 -6.98 5.44 -0.15
N THR A 394 -7.40 4.69 -1.15
CA THR A 394 -6.54 3.76 -1.87
C THR A 394 -5.73 4.49 -2.94
N LEU A 395 -4.77 3.77 -3.52
CA LEU A 395 -3.82 4.30 -4.50
C LEU A 395 -4.50 4.98 -5.69
N ASP A 396 -5.58 4.39 -6.21
CA ASP A 396 -6.35 4.91 -7.36
C ASP A 396 -6.90 6.31 -7.12
N GLU A 397 -7.55 6.55 -5.99
CA GLU A 397 -8.07 7.89 -5.66
C GLU A 397 -6.96 8.93 -5.51
N LEU A 398 -5.86 8.55 -4.86
CA LEU A 398 -4.71 9.42 -4.63
C LEU A 398 -4.00 9.76 -5.95
N ALA A 399 -3.82 8.76 -6.82
CA ALA A 399 -3.22 8.94 -8.15
C ALA A 399 -4.10 9.82 -9.05
N ILE A 400 -5.41 9.59 -9.06
CA ILE A 400 -6.36 10.41 -9.84
C ILE A 400 -6.32 11.86 -9.38
N GLU A 401 -6.29 12.14 -8.07
CA GLU A 401 -6.24 13.52 -7.57
C GLU A 401 -4.97 14.24 -8.02
N GLU A 402 -3.82 13.57 -8.00
CA GLU A 402 -2.55 14.19 -8.39
C GLU A 402 -2.46 14.34 -9.92
N MET A 403 -2.82 13.31 -10.69
CA MET A 403 -2.85 13.38 -12.15
C MET A 403 -3.84 14.42 -12.66
N ARG A 404 -4.97 14.60 -11.96
CA ARG A 404 -5.95 15.65 -12.25
C ARG A 404 -5.33 17.04 -12.23
N LYS A 405 -4.44 17.35 -11.28
CA LYS A 405 -3.74 18.64 -11.25
C LYS A 405 -2.88 18.82 -12.50
N GLY A 406 -2.22 17.75 -12.94
CA GLY A 406 -1.49 17.69 -14.21
C GLY A 406 -2.40 17.97 -15.42
N PHE A 407 -3.52 17.27 -15.53
CA PHE A 407 -4.47 17.42 -16.63
C PHE A 407 -5.17 18.77 -16.65
N LEU A 408 -5.50 19.36 -15.50
CA LEU A 408 -6.04 20.72 -15.43
C LEU A 408 -5.02 21.76 -15.91
N LYS A 409 -3.73 21.53 -15.66
CA LYS A 409 -2.65 22.37 -16.20
C LYS A 409 -2.52 22.19 -17.71
N LEU A 410 -2.58 20.95 -18.20
CA LEU A 410 -2.61 20.64 -19.62
C LEU A 410 -3.79 21.34 -20.31
N ARG A 411 -4.99 21.26 -19.72
CA ARG A 411 -6.19 21.93 -20.23
C ARG A 411 -5.96 23.41 -20.45
N ARG A 412 -5.47 24.12 -19.44
CA ARG A 412 -5.17 25.56 -19.56
C ARG A 412 -4.16 25.86 -20.66
N THR A 413 -3.06 25.10 -20.72
CA THR A 413 -2.02 25.30 -21.75
C THR A 413 -2.54 25.01 -23.16
N VAL A 414 -3.40 24.01 -23.33
CA VAL A 414 -4.02 23.71 -24.63
C VAL A 414 -5.00 24.81 -25.04
N GLN A 415 -5.86 25.28 -24.12
CA GLN A 415 -6.79 26.38 -24.37
C GLN A 415 -6.07 27.67 -24.77
N GLU A 416 -5.01 28.03 -24.05
CA GLU A 416 -4.17 29.20 -24.38
C GLU A 416 -3.51 29.05 -25.77
N ARG A 417 -2.98 27.87 -26.11
CA ARG A 417 -2.33 27.63 -27.41
C ARG A 417 -3.32 27.63 -28.58
N MET A 418 -4.54 27.13 -28.39
CA MET A 418 -5.60 27.19 -29.40
C MET A 418 -5.99 28.63 -29.73
N SER A 419 -5.99 29.53 -28.75
CA SER A 419 -6.31 30.94 -28.99
C SER A 419 -5.17 31.76 -29.57
N ILE A 420 -3.92 31.28 -29.47
CA ILE A 420 -2.73 31.99 -30.00
C ILE A 420 -2.38 31.54 -31.42
N LYS A 421 -2.56 30.26 -31.74
CA LYS A 421 -2.20 29.70 -33.05
C LYS A 421 -3.34 29.87 -34.04
N ASP A 422 -3.02 30.32 -35.25
CA ASP A 422 -3.98 30.35 -36.34
C ASP A 422 -4.42 28.93 -36.72
N ALA A 423 -5.73 28.77 -36.98
CA ALA A 423 -6.35 27.47 -37.26
C ALA A 423 -5.70 26.74 -38.45
N ASP A 424 -5.16 27.47 -39.43
CA ASP A 424 -4.51 26.92 -40.63
C ASP A 424 -3.04 26.51 -40.43
N GLU A 425 -2.35 27.02 -39.39
CA GLU A 425 -0.95 26.65 -39.09
C GLU A 425 -0.82 25.33 -38.30
N LEU A 426 -1.95 24.83 -37.78
CA LEU A 426 -2.02 23.59 -37.00
C LEU A 426 -2.09 22.36 -37.90
N SER A 427 -0.91 21.77 -38.13
CA SER A 427 -0.75 20.51 -38.88
C SER A 427 -0.77 19.25 -38.01
N LYS A 428 -0.36 19.36 -36.73
CA LYS A 428 -0.32 18.24 -35.77
C LYS A 428 -0.96 18.61 -34.45
N ILE A 429 -1.68 17.65 -33.84
CA ILE A 429 -2.31 17.83 -32.53
C ILE A 429 -1.25 17.81 -31.42
N ALA A 430 -0.17 17.05 -31.61
CA ALA A 430 0.97 17.00 -30.68
C ALA A 430 1.60 18.37 -30.37
N ASP A 431 1.50 19.35 -31.29
CA ASP A 431 2.03 20.70 -31.07
C ASP A 431 1.23 21.51 -30.03
N LEU A 432 -0.03 21.13 -29.78
CA LEU A 432 -0.88 21.75 -28.75
C LEU A 432 -0.60 21.16 -27.37
N VAL A 433 -0.27 19.87 -27.29
CA VAL A 433 -0.21 19.13 -26.02
C VAL A 433 1.20 19.13 -25.43
N ASN A 434 1.32 19.52 -24.15
CA ASN A 434 2.58 19.44 -23.41
C ASN A 434 2.57 18.24 -22.44
N SER A 435 3.21 17.15 -22.85
CA SER A 435 3.32 15.91 -22.07
C SER A 435 4.05 16.08 -20.74
N LYS A 436 4.98 17.05 -20.61
CA LYS A 436 5.76 17.28 -19.39
C LYS A 436 4.88 17.61 -18.18
N SER A 437 3.73 18.26 -18.41
CA SER A 437 2.78 18.58 -17.33
C SER A 437 2.18 17.33 -16.67
N ILE A 438 1.98 16.26 -17.45
CA ILE A 438 1.42 14.99 -16.99
C ILE A 438 2.53 14.09 -16.46
N SER A 439 3.62 13.93 -17.21
CA SER A 439 4.75 13.09 -16.78
C SER A 439 5.32 13.55 -15.44
N SER A 440 5.45 14.86 -15.20
CA SER A 440 5.90 15.39 -13.91
C SER A 440 4.91 15.14 -12.77
N ALA A 441 3.59 15.08 -13.04
CA ALA A 441 2.60 14.74 -12.02
C ALA A 441 2.68 13.26 -11.64
N ILE A 442 2.86 12.38 -12.62
CA ILE A 442 3.06 10.93 -12.40
C ILE A 442 4.37 10.69 -11.62
N GLU A 443 5.48 11.29 -12.05
CA GLU A 443 6.77 11.21 -11.36
C GLU A 443 6.71 11.77 -9.93
N PHE A 444 5.96 12.85 -9.71
CA PHE A 444 5.77 13.41 -8.38
C PHE A 444 4.99 12.44 -7.47
N PHE A 445 3.87 11.89 -7.94
CA PHE A 445 3.05 10.97 -7.17
C PHE A 445 3.82 9.70 -6.78
N PHE A 446 4.41 9.01 -7.76
CA PHE A 446 5.10 7.74 -7.53
C PHE A 446 6.51 7.90 -6.97
N GLY A 447 7.16 9.06 -7.13
CA GLY A 447 8.55 9.26 -6.73
C GLY A 447 8.79 10.22 -5.56
N ARG A 448 7.94 11.22 -5.34
CA ARG A 448 8.19 12.30 -4.36
C ARG A 448 7.09 12.49 -3.31
N SER A 449 5.93 11.88 -3.50
CA SER A 449 4.83 11.92 -2.53
C SER A 449 5.27 11.35 -1.18
N GLU A 450 4.79 11.93 -0.07
CA GLU A 450 5.04 11.42 1.29
C GLU A 450 4.51 9.99 1.51
N LEU A 451 3.48 9.61 0.75
CA LEU A 451 2.89 8.27 0.77
C LEU A 451 3.64 7.27 -0.12
N SER A 452 4.50 7.75 -1.03
CA SER A 452 5.40 6.91 -1.81
C SER A 452 6.70 6.69 -1.05
N GLN A 453 6.84 5.50 -0.45
CA GLN A 453 7.95 5.15 0.42
C GLN A 453 8.80 4.07 -0.24
N VAL A 454 10.10 4.08 0.00
CA VAL A 454 10.98 2.96 -0.37
C VAL A 454 10.52 1.74 0.41
N VAL A 455 10.32 0.60 -0.29
CA VAL A 455 9.82 -0.62 0.36
C VAL A 455 10.84 -1.11 1.38
N ASP A 456 10.34 -1.58 2.52
CA ASP A 456 11.17 -2.21 3.53
C ASP A 456 11.32 -3.68 3.13
N GLN A 457 12.47 -4.04 2.57
CA GLN A 457 12.75 -5.36 2.02
C GLN A 457 13.75 -6.12 2.88
N THR A 458 13.78 -5.83 4.19
CA THR A 458 14.61 -6.59 5.12
C THR A 458 14.29 -8.08 5.04
N ASN A 459 13.01 -8.44 5.03
CA ASN A 459 12.51 -9.80 4.86
C ASN A 459 11.07 -9.79 4.28
N PRO A 460 10.51 -10.96 3.89
CA PRO A 460 9.16 -11.05 3.33
C PRO A 460 8.04 -10.44 4.19
N LEU A 461 8.12 -10.60 5.51
CA LEU A 461 7.12 -10.06 6.44
C LEU A 461 7.15 -8.53 6.45
N SER A 462 8.35 -7.94 6.47
CA SER A 462 8.53 -6.48 6.47
C SER A 462 7.88 -5.83 5.25
N MET A 463 8.10 -6.44 4.07
CA MET A 463 7.52 -6.02 2.80
C MET A 463 5.99 -6.06 2.84
N LEU A 464 5.41 -7.22 3.18
CA LEU A 464 3.95 -7.41 3.20
C LEU A 464 3.24 -6.48 4.19
N VAL A 465 3.86 -6.24 5.36
CA VAL A 465 3.33 -5.30 6.34
C VAL A 465 3.40 -3.87 5.83
N HIS A 466 4.44 -3.51 5.08
CA HIS A 466 4.56 -2.17 4.50
C HIS A 466 3.48 -1.94 3.43
N GLU A 467 3.17 -2.96 2.61
CA GLU A 467 2.11 -2.91 1.60
C GLU A 467 0.70 -2.73 2.20
N ARG A 468 0.51 -3.24 3.42
CA ARG A 468 -0.74 -3.17 4.20
C ARG A 468 -0.78 -2.03 5.22
N ARG A 469 0.22 -1.13 5.17
CA ARG A 469 0.33 -0.01 6.10
C ARG A 469 -0.76 1.04 5.82
N LEU A 470 -1.31 1.57 6.90
CA LEU A 470 -2.25 2.68 6.92
C LEU A 470 -1.56 3.90 7.52
N SER A 471 -1.67 5.05 6.85
CA SER A 471 -1.10 6.31 7.33
C SER A 471 -2.18 7.37 7.51
N ALA A 472 -2.28 7.95 8.71
CA ALA A 472 -3.08 9.16 8.95
C ALA A 472 -2.38 10.45 8.48
N LEU A 473 -1.11 10.34 8.06
CA LEU A 473 -0.29 11.43 7.54
C LEU A 473 -0.48 11.60 6.01
N GLY A 474 0.09 12.66 5.45
CA GLY A 474 0.06 12.94 4.01
C GLY A 474 -0.88 14.10 3.63
N PRO A 475 -1.07 14.36 2.32
CA PRO A 475 -1.88 15.47 1.85
C PRO A 475 -3.33 15.33 2.31
N GLY A 476 -3.90 16.38 2.91
CA GLY A 476 -5.25 16.36 3.47
C GLY A 476 -5.40 15.57 4.79
N GLY A 477 -4.34 14.90 5.25
CA GLY A 477 -4.29 14.18 6.51
C GLY A 477 -3.81 15.02 7.69
N LEU A 478 -3.41 14.34 8.75
CA LEU A 478 -2.90 14.96 9.97
C LEU A 478 -1.40 15.23 9.87
N ASN A 479 -0.94 16.22 10.63
CA ASN A 479 0.48 16.47 10.83
C ASN A 479 0.91 15.93 12.20
N ARG A 480 2.10 15.33 12.31
CA ARG A 480 2.66 14.77 13.56
C ARG A 480 2.59 15.74 14.75
N LYS A 481 2.84 17.04 14.52
CA LYS A 481 2.81 18.06 15.57
C LYS A 481 1.40 18.52 15.96
N ARG A 482 0.43 18.35 15.07
CA ARG A 482 -0.97 18.78 15.27
C ARG A 482 -1.88 17.65 15.75
N ALA A 483 -1.45 16.40 15.61
CA ALA A 483 -2.20 15.25 16.08
C ALA A 483 -2.18 15.17 17.61
N GLY A 484 -3.35 15.33 18.22
CA GLY A 484 -3.57 15.18 19.66
C GLY A 484 -3.46 13.72 20.12
N PHE A 485 -3.75 13.49 21.40
CA PHE A 485 -3.71 12.17 22.02
C PHE A 485 -4.85 11.26 21.51
N GLU A 486 -6.07 11.79 21.41
CA GLU A 486 -7.29 11.06 21.00
C GLU A 486 -7.09 10.27 19.70
N VAL A 487 -6.54 10.93 18.67
CA VAL A 487 -6.32 10.30 17.36
C VAL A 487 -5.27 9.18 17.38
N ARG A 488 -4.40 9.16 18.39
CA ARG A 488 -3.35 8.14 18.52
C ARG A 488 -3.82 6.94 19.33
N ASP A 489 -4.96 7.07 20.02
CA ASP A 489 -5.48 6.04 20.89
C ASP A 489 -6.16 4.92 20.09
N VAL A 490 -6.34 3.77 20.75
CA VAL A 490 -7.03 2.62 20.16
C VAL A 490 -8.53 2.78 20.38
N HIS A 491 -9.27 2.98 19.30
CA HIS A 491 -10.73 3.10 19.34
C HIS A 491 -11.39 1.72 19.16
N ILE A 492 -12.54 1.46 19.82
CA ILE A 492 -13.28 0.17 19.73
C ILE A 492 -13.59 -0.25 18.28
N SER A 493 -14.02 0.68 17.43
CA SER A 493 -14.23 0.47 15.98
C SER A 493 -13.03 -0.11 15.21
N HIS A 494 -11.79 -0.03 15.75
CA HIS A 494 -10.62 -0.66 15.15
C HIS A 494 -10.69 -2.18 15.15
N TYR A 495 -11.52 -2.78 16.00
CA TYR A 495 -11.65 -4.23 16.11
C TYR A 495 -11.91 -4.90 14.76
N GLY A 496 -11.09 -5.88 14.41
CA GLY A 496 -11.18 -6.61 13.15
C GLY A 496 -10.81 -5.81 11.90
N ARG A 497 -10.44 -4.52 12.04
CA ARG A 497 -10.17 -3.60 10.92
C ARG A 497 -8.74 -3.07 10.92
N ILE A 498 -8.27 -2.60 12.06
CA ILE A 498 -6.92 -2.06 12.27
C ILE A 498 -6.30 -2.81 13.45
N CYS A 499 -5.08 -3.30 13.28
CA CYS A 499 -4.37 -3.99 14.34
C CYS A 499 -4.08 -3.01 15.50
N PRO A 500 -4.49 -3.32 16.75
CA PRO A 500 -4.23 -2.46 17.90
C PRO A 500 -2.77 -2.55 18.41
N ILE A 501 -2.05 -3.62 18.05
CA ILE A 501 -0.69 -3.90 18.54
C ILE A 501 0.37 -3.37 17.55
N GLU A 502 0.11 -3.45 16.26
CA GLU A 502 1.10 -3.21 15.21
C GLU A 502 1.17 -1.73 14.81
N THR A 503 1.96 -0.97 15.56
CA THR A 503 2.29 0.44 15.28
C THR A 503 3.78 0.71 15.55
N PRO A 504 4.42 1.63 14.80
CA PRO A 504 5.76 2.10 15.15
C PRO A 504 5.80 2.73 16.55
N GLU A 505 6.89 2.51 17.27
CA GLU A 505 7.19 3.21 18.52
C GLU A 505 7.59 4.69 18.26
N GLY A 506 7.43 5.55 19.27
CA GLY A 506 7.85 6.95 19.23
C GLY A 506 6.83 7.90 18.59
N THR A 507 7.30 8.90 17.85
CA THR A 507 6.45 10.03 17.42
C THR A 507 5.31 9.68 16.46
N ASN A 508 5.37 8.52 15.82
CA ASN A 508 4.37 8.03 14.86
C ASN A 508 3.36 7.05 15.48
N ILE A 509 3.42 6.78 16.79
CA ILE A 509 2.47 5.89 17.46
C ILE A 509 1.02 6.32 17.20
N GLY A 510 0.19 5.36 16.78
CA GLY A 510 -1.23 5.56 16.44
C GLY A 510 -1.50 6.31 15.14
N LEU A 511 -0.49 6.93 14.52
CA LEU A 511 -0.61 7.64 13.24
C LEU A 511 -0.28 6.75 12.04
N ILE A 512 0.49 5.69 12.29
CA ILE A 512 0.78 4.63 11.34
C ILE A 512 0.29 3.34 11.96
N ALA A 513 -0.62 2.66 11.27
CA ALA A 513 -1.19 1.40 11.73
C ALA A 513 -1.13 0.35 10.62
N SER A 514 -1.51 -0.87 10.95
CA SER A 514 -1.55 -2.01 10.02
C SER A 514 -2.98 -2.51 9.84
N LEU A 515 -3.33 -2.90 8.63
CA LEU A 515 -4.64 -3.46 8.31
C LEU A 515 -4.82 -4.84 8.97
N GLY A 516 -5.94 -5.06 9.65
CA GLY A 516 -6.32 -6.36 10.23
C GLY A 516 -6.40 -7.45 9.16
N ILE A 517 -6.12 -8.71 9.52
CA ILE A 517 -5.92 -9.80 8.54
C ILE A 517 -7.08 -9.93 7.55
N TYR A 518 -8.31 -9.93 8.05
CA TYR A 518 -9.53 -10.13 7.26
C TYR A 518 -10.25 -8.82 6.90
N ALA A 519 -9.65 -7.67 7.18
CA ALA A 519 -10.27 -6.39 6.90
C ALA A 519 -10.37 -6.15 5.39
N GLU A 520 -11.53 -5.68 4.95
CA GLU A 520 -11.79 -5.28 3.56
C GLU A 520 -12.21 -3.81 3.48
N ILE A 521 -12.38 -3.30 2.27
CA ILE A 521 -12.89 -1.96 2.02
C ILE A 521 -14.16 -2.05 1.19
N ASP A 522 -15.14 -1.20 1.51
CA ASP A 522 -16.31 -1.02 0.66
C ASP A 522 -16.01 -0.10 -0.54
N GLU A 523 -17.03 0.18 -1.35
CA GLU A 523 -16.92 1.06 -2.51
C GLU A 523 -16.69 2.54 -2.18
N TYR A 524 -16.98 2.95 -0.94
CA TYR A 524 -16.79 4.31 -0.43
C TYR A 524 -15.45 4.46 0.31
N GLY A 525 -14.72 3.35 0.53
CA GLY A 525 -13.45 3.30 1.25
C GLY A 525 -13.58 3.12 2.77
N PHE A 526 -14.75 2.78 3.31
CA PHE A 526 -14.88 2.42 4.72
C PHE A 526 -14.35 1.00 4.97
N LEU A 527 -13.74 0.81 6.14
CA LEU A 527 -13.20 -0.49 6.53
C LEU A 527 -14.32 -1.42 7.00
N LEU A 528 -14.34 -2.61 6.41
CA LEU A 528 -15.25 -3.70 6.70
C LEU A 528 -14.53 -4.80 7.47
N THR A 529 -15.27 -5.53 8.29
CA THR A 529 -14.79 -6.76 8.89
C THR A 529 -15.86 -7.85 8.79
N PRO A 530 -15.50 -9.11 8.47
CA PRO A 530 -16.45 -10.19 8.31
C PRO A 530 -16.92 -10.78 9.65
N TYR A 531 -18.19 -11.14 9.73
CA TYR A 531 -18.79 -11.83 10.87
C TYR A 531 -19.68 -12.98 10.40
N ARG A 532 -19.83 -14.00 11.25
CA ARG A 532 -20.74 -15.13 11.05
C ARG A 532 -22.11 -14.76 11.59
N GLU A 533 -23.15 -14.91 10.78
CA GLU A 533 -24.54 -14.71 11.23
C GLU A 533 -24.95 -15.85 12.19
N THR A 534 -25.61 -15.50 13.29
CA THR A 534 -26.21 -16.44 14.24
C THR A 534 -27.72 -16.28 14.30
N LYS A 535 -28.44 -17.42 14.38
CA LYS A 535 -29.89 -17.47 14.59
C LYS A 535 -30.21 -18.53 15.63
N ASN A 536 -30.99 -18.16 16.65
CA ASN A 536 -31.39 -19.05 17.75
C ASN A 536 -30.18 -19.77 18.40
N GLY A 537 -29.14 -19.01 18.76
CA GLY A 537 -27.93 -19.55 19.41
C GLY A 537 -27.04 -20.45 18.54
N LYS A 538 -27.26 -20.50 17.21
CA LYS A 538 -26.45 -21.30 16.28
C LYS A 538 -25.95 -20.48 15.08
N ALA A 539 -24.69 -20.67 14.71
CA ALA A 539 -24.12 -20.07 13.51
C ALA A 539 -24.75 -20.67 12.23
N THR A 540 -25.20 -19.81 11.31
CA THR A 540 -25.88 -20.22 10.07
C THR A 540 -24.91 -20.64 8.97
N GLY A 541 -23.64 -20.26 9.09
CA GLY A 541 -22.61 -20.43 8.06
C GLY A 541 -22.54 -19.29 7.04
N LYS A 542 -23.47 -18.34 7.08
CA LYS A 542 -23.42 -17.12 6.27
C LYS A 542 -22.43 -16.12 6.89
N VAL A 543 -21.60 -15.50 6.06
CA VAL A 543 -20.65 -14.46 6.47
C VAL A 543 -21.10 -13.13 5.89
N ASP A 544 -21.29 -12.14 6.76
CA ASP A 544 -21.65 -10.77 6.38
C ASP A 544 -20.53 -9.81 6.78
N TYR A 545 -20.21 -8.86 5.89
CA TYR A 545 -19.19 -7.84 6.13
C TYR A 545 -19.84 -6.59 6.67
N LEU A 546 -19.48 -6.20 7.89
CA LEU A 546 -20.08 -5.06 8.57
C LEU A 546 -19.11 -3.87 8.61
N ARG A 547 -19.64 -2.68 8.35
CA ARG A 547 -18.96 -1.41 8.67
C ARG A 547 -19.05 -1.15 10.17
N ALA A 548 -18.19 -0.26 10.67
CA ALA A 548 -18.17 0.11 12.08
C ALA A 548 -19.52 0.66 12.60
N ASP A 549 -20.27 1.40 11.76
CA ASP A 549 -21.59 1.92 12.14
C ASP A 549 -22.68 0.84 12.21
N GLN A 550 -22.57 -0.21 11.39
CA GLN A 550 -23.51 -1.35 11.41
C GLN A 550 -23.19 -2.27 12.59
N GLU A 551 -21.91 -2.45 12.88
CA GLU A 551 -21.42 -3.19 14.03
C GLU A 551 -21.95 -2.62 15.35
N MET A 552 -21.91 -1.30 15.54
CA MET A 552 -22.44 -0.70 16.77
C MET A 552 -23.92 -1.02 17.03
N LYS A 553 -24.73 -1.15 15.97
CA LYS A 553 -26.17 -1.45 16.07
C LYS A 553 -26.49 -2.93 16.27
N SER A 554 -25.49 -3.79 16.22
CA SER A 554 -25.64 -5.25 16.25
C SER A 554 -25.08 -5.82 17.54
N VAL A 555 -25.56 -6.98 17.97
CA VAL A 555 -25.02 -7.71 19.13
C VAL A 555 -24.01 -8.74 18.66
N LEU A 556 -22.73 -8.55 19.03
CA LEU A 556 -21.62 -9.38 18.55
C LEU A 556 -20.96 -10.13 19.68
N ALA A 557 -20.78 -11.45 19.52
CA ALA A 557 -20.01 -12.27 20.43
C ALA A 557 -18.66 -12.67 19.81
N THR A 558 -17.72 -13.03 20.67
CA THR A 558 -16.39 -13.46 20.28
C THR A 558 -16.39 -14.89 19.73
N ALA A 559 -15.39 -15.24 18.90
CA ALA A 559 -15.28 -16.57 18.30
C ALA A 559 -15.23 -17.71 19.32
N ASP A 560 -14.84 -17.42 20.56
CA ASP A 560 -14.61 -18.40 21.61
C ASP A 560 -15.88 -19.03 22.19
N VAL A 561 -17.01 -18.37 21.98
CA VAL A 561 -18.34 -18.75 22.47
C VAL A 561 -18.93 -19.94 21.70
N LEU A 562 -18.46 -20.18 20.47
CA LEU A 562 -18.93 -21.29 19.64
C LEU A 562 -18.16 -22.58 19.94
N ASP A 563 -18.89 -23.70 19.99
CA ASP A 563 -18.32 -25.04 19.95
C ASP A 563 -17.94 -25.49 18.53
N THR A 564 -17.36 -26.68 18.41
CA THR A 564 -16.98 -27.28 17.12
C THR A 564 -18.18 -27.54 16.20
N ASP A 565 -19.40 -27.64 16.74
CA ASP A 565 -20.65 -27.82 16.00
C ASP A 565 -21.31 -26.48 15.62
N GLY A 566 -20.70 -25.35 15.98
CA GLY A 566 -21.16 -23.99 15.71
C GLY A 566 -22.36 -23.54 16.56
N LYS A 567 -22.52 -24.10 17.77
CA LYS A 567 -23.55 -23.72 18.76
C LYS A 567 -22.94 -22.96 19.94
N ILE A 568 -23.76 -22.10 20.52
CA ILE A 568 -23.47 -21.41 21.77
C ILE A 568 -23.93 -22.29 22.94
N ASN A 569 -22.99 -22.87 23.70
CA ASN A 569 -23.30 -23.80 24.79
C ASN A 569 -23.38 -23.15 26.19
N VAL A 570 -23.15 -21.84 26.28
CA VAL A 570 -23.19 -21.09 27.55
C VAL A 570 -24.56 -20.44 27.76
N LYS A 571 -25.02 -20.34 29.02
CA LYS A 571 -26.32 -19.73 29.35
C LYS A 571 -26.35 -18.21 29.17
N HIS A 572 -25.21 -17.57 29.39
CA HIS A 572 -25.03 -16.14 29.26
C HIS A 572 -23.74 -15.90 28.48
N VAL A 573 -23.80 -15.03 27.50
CA VAL A 573 -22.68 -14.70 26.61
C VAL A 573 -22.22 -13.29 26.92
N LEU A 574 -20.91 -13.09 27.06
CA LEU A 574 -20.34 -11.76 27.05
C LEU A 574 -20.27 -11.30 25.58
N ALA A 575 -21.09 -10.32 25.23
CA ALA A 575 -21.19 -9.77 23.88
C ALA A 575 -20.97 -8.26 23.90
N ARG A 576 -20.65 -7.70 22.74
CA ARG A 576 -20.63 -6.26 22.53
C ARG A 576 -21.98 -5.78 22.02
N MET A 577 -22.51 -4.77 22.67
CA MET A 577 -23.76 -4.10 22.32
C MET A 577 -23.55 -2.59 22.44
N ASP A 578 -23.87 -1.83 21.40
CA ASP A 578 -23.70 -0.37 21.33
C ASP A 578 -22.26 0.12 21.64
N GLY A 579 -21.25 -0.73 21.42
CA GLY A 579 -19.83 -0.44 21.67
C GLY A 579 -19.34 -0.80 23.07
N ASP A 580 -20.23 -1.19 23.99
CA ASP A 580 -19.91 -1.61 25.34
C ASP A 580 -20.04 -3.14 25.51
N LEU A 581 -19.38 -3.68 26.54
CA LEU A 581 -19.49 -5.09 26.92
C LEU A 581 -20.74 -5.30 27.78
N ALA A 582 -21.64 -6.17 27.33
CA ALA A 582 -22.87 -6.54 28.01
C ALA A 582 -23.01 -8.07 28.08
N THR A 583 -23.72 -8.55 29.10
CA THR A 583 -24.07 -9.97 29.21
C THR A 583 -25.45 -10.18 28.59
N VAL A 584 -25.53 -11.03 27.55
CA VAL A 584 -26.74 -11.28 26.77
C VAL A 584 -27.11 -12.76 26.76
N GLU A 585 -28.35 -13.07 26.38
CA GLU A 585 -28.75 -14.45 26.14
C GLU A 585 -28.24 -14.95 24.78
N PRO A 586 -27.97 -16.26 24.61
CA PRO A 586 -27.49 -16.83 23.35
C PRO A 586 -28.36 -16.52 22.13
N ASP A 587 -29.67 -16.36 22.33
CA ASP A 587 -30.63 -16.08 21.26
C ASP A 587 -30.58 -14.62 20.78
N ASP A 588 -30.07 -13.71 21.61
CA ASP A 588 -29.91 -12.29 21.28
C ASP A 588 -28.64 -12.01 20.46
N VAL A 589 -27.69 -12.95 20.44
CA VAL A 589 -26.46 -12.83 19.65
C VAL A 589 -26.81 -12.91 18.17
N GLN A 590 -26.49 -11.84 17.43
CA GLN A 590 -26.76 -11.74 15.99
C GLN A 590 -25.55 -12.15 15.14
N TYR A 591 -24.35 -11.86 15.63
CA TYR A 591 -23.10 -12.13 14.91
C TYR A 591 -22.01 -12.66 15.84
N VAL A 592 -21.12 -13.47 15.27
CA VAL A 592 -19.91 -13.97 15.92
C VAL A 592 -18.70 -13.74 15.02
N ASP A 593 -17.53 -13.47 15.61
CA ASP A 593 -16.27 -13.37 14.88
C ASP A 593 -15.99 -14.60 13.99
N ILE A 594 -15.30 -14.41 12.87
CA ILE A 594 -14.94 -15.50 11.95
C ILE A 594 -13.73 -16.32 12.43
N SER A 595 -12.85 -15.69 13.21
CA SER A 595 -11.59 -16.29 13.66
C SER A 595 -11.03 -15.50 14.85
N PRO A 596 -10.44 -16.16 15.85
CA PRO A 596 -9.77 -15.49 16.97
C PRO A 596 -8.65 -14.53 16.53
N LYS A 597 -7.96 -14.82 15.41
CA LYS A 597 -6.89 -13.94 14.88
C LYS A 597 -7.42 -12.72 14.10
N GLN A 598 -8.73 -12.55 13.95
CA GLN A 598 -9.33 -11.43 13.23
C GLN A 598 -8.94 -10.06 13.78
N ILE A 599 -8.67 -9.98 15.09
CA ILE A 599 -8.38 -8.73 15.81
C ILE A 599 -6.99 -8.17 15.46
N VAL A 600 -6.05 -9.04 15.08
CA VAL A 600 -4.64 -8.70 14.95
C VAL A 600 -4.20 -8.52 13.49
N GLY A 601 -3.03 -7.89 13.33
CA GLY A 601 -2.32 -7.76 12.06
C GLY A 601 -1.42 -8.96 11.80
N VAL A 602 -0.78 -8.97 10.63
CA VAL A 602 0.02 -10.11 10.15
C VAL A 602 1.20 -10.42 11.07
N SER A 603 1.96 -9.42 11.50
CA SER A 603 3.14 -9.63 12.37
C SER A 603 2.78 -10.14 13.75
N ALA A 604 1.70 -9.61 14.34
CA ALA A 604 1.23 -10.03 15.65
C ALA A 604 0.67 -11.46 15.61
N ALA A 605 0.05 -11.86 14.50
CA ALA A 605 -0.45 -13.21 14.30
C ALA A 605 0.64 -14.29 14.14
N LEU A 606 1.91 -13.90 13.99
CA LEU A 606 3.07 -14.81 13.95
C LEU A 606 3.68 -15.08 15.34
N ILE A 607 3.17 -14.44 16.39
CA ILE A 607 3.65 -14.63 17.76
C ILE A 607 2.82 -15.76 18.40
N PRO A 608 3.42 -16.94 18.67
CA PRO A 608 2.73 -18.00 19.40
C PRO A 608 2.46 -17.54 20.84
N PHE A 609 1.41 -18.05 21.49
CA PHE A 609 1.08 -17.70 22.89
C PHE A 609 0.94 -16.19 23.16
N LEU A 610 0.52 -15.40 22.17
CA LEU A 610 0.36 -13.95 22.30
C LEU A 610 -0.55 -13.55 23.47
N GLU A 611 -1.53 -14.38 23.78
CA GLU A 611 -2.45 -14.19 24.91
C GLU A 611 -1.77 -14.20 26.29
N HIS A 612 -0.52 -14.65 26.36
CA HIS A 612 0.30 -14.67 27.58
C HIS A 612 1.35 -13.54 27.64
N ASP A 613 1.32 -12.61 26.67
CA ASP A 613 2.24 -11.48 26.60
C ASP A 613 1.53 -10.14 26.87
N ASP A 614 2.22 -9.24 27.58
CA ASP A 614 1.81 -7.83 27.66
C ASP A 614 1.79 -7.19 26.26
N ALA A 615 0.80 -6.33 26.01
CA ALA A 615 0.59 -5.70 24.71
C ALA A 615 1.80 -4.88 24.23
N ASN A 616 2.56 -4.24 25.14
CA ASN A 616 3.75 -3.50 24.74
C ASN A 616 4.88 -4.42 24.28
N ARG A 617 4.97 -5.63 24.87
CA ARG A 617 5.94 -6.65 24.42
C ARG A 617 5.52 -7.26 23.09
N ALA A 618 4.24 -7.52 22.90
CA ALA A 618 3.69 -7.94 21.62
C ALA A 618 3.96 -6.93 20.49
N LEU A 619 3.83 -5.62 20.78
CA LEU A 619 4.15 -4.52 19.86
C LEU A 619 5.63 -4.54 19.48
N MET A 620 6.51 -4.64 20.48
CA MET A 620 7.96 -4.73 20.26
C MET A 620 8.33 -5.97 19.45
N GLY A 621 7.74 -7.12 19.78
CA GLY A 621 7.94 -8.39 19.07
C GLY A 621 7.52 -8.30 17.60
N SER A 622 6.33 -7.76 17.33
CA SER A 622 5.83 -7.50 15.98
C SER A 622 6.78 -6.58 15.20
N ASN A 623 7.28 -5.52 15.83
CA ASN A 623 8.21 -4.59 15.20
C ASN A 623 9.59 -5.19 14.93
N MET A 624 10.11 -6.04 15.83
CA MET A 624 11.44 -6.64 15.69
C MET A 624 11.48 -7.76 14.66
N GLN A 625 10.40 -8.52 14.48
CA GLN A 625 10.30 -9.54 13.43
C GLN A 625 10.54 -8.96 12.03
N ARG A 626 10.10 -7.73 11.77
CA ARG A 626 10.34 -7.01 10.50
C ARG A 626 11.80 -6.64 10.27
N GLN A 627 12.61 -6.56 11.32
CA GLN A 627 14.03 -6.19 11.26
C GLN A 627 14.94 -7.43 11.13
N ALA A 628 14.38 -8.65 11.14
CA ALA A 628 15.15 -9.87 11.08
C ALA A 628 15.79 -10.06 9.69
N VAL A 629 17.12 -10.15 9.65
CA VAL A 629 17.90 -10.27 8.42
C VAL A 629 17.87 -11.71 7.89
N PRO A 630 17.78 -11.94 6.56
CA PRO A 630 17.79 -13.28 6.00
C PRO A 630 19.10 -14.03 6.26
N LEU A 631 18.96 -15.25 6.77
CA LEU A 631 20.08 -16.15 7.05
C LEU A 631 20.42 -17.00 5.83
N ILE A 632 21.69 -17.42 5.71
CA ILE A 632 22.14 -18.31 4.63
C ILE A 632 21.37 -19.64 4.63
N LEU A 633 21.09 -20.13 5.84
CA LEU A 633 20.36 -21.37 6.08
C LEU A 633 19.05 -21.01 6.80
N PRO A 634 17.92 -20.82 6.13
CA PRO A 634 16.64 -20.62 6.81
C PRO A 634 16.19 -21.91 7.54
N ASP A 635 15.50 -21.74 8.67
CA ASP A 635 14.84 -22.83 9.39
C ASP A 635 13.43 -22.41 9.83
N PRO A 636 12.37 -23.12 9.44
CA PRO A 636 11.03 -22.79 9.86
C PRO A 636 10.88 -22.97 11.37
N PRO A 637 10.04 -22.16 12.03
CA PRO A 637 9.88 -22.21 13.47
C PRO A 637 9.35 -23.57 13.93
N CYS A 638 9.91 -24.09 15.02
CA CYS A 638 9.46 -25.34 15.64
C CYS A 638 8.05 -25.19 16.24
N VAL A 639 7.78 -23.99 16.79
CA VAL A 639 6.47 -23.55 17.28
C VAL A 639 5.97 -22.45 16.35
N ALA A 640 5.08 -22.79 15.43
CA ALA A 640 4.50 -21.90 14.44
C ALA A 640 3.08 -21.46 14.84
N THR A 641 2.49 -20.52 14.12
CA THR A 641 1.06 -20.15 14.28
C THR A 641 0.21 -20.55 13.07
N GLY A 642 0.85 -21.00 11.98
CA GLY A 642 0.21 -21.32 10.70
C GLY A 642 0.14 -20.12 9.76
N MET A 643 0.37 -18.90 10.26
CA MET A 643 0.50 -17.70 9.42
C MET A 643 1.80 -17.69 8.61
N GLU A 644 2.81 -18.47 9.00
CA GLU A 644 4.10 -18.54 8.32
C GLU A 644 3.97 -18.99 6.85
N GLN A 645 3.11 -19.98 6.58
CA GLN A 645 2.82 -20.45 5.23
C GLN A 645 2.14 -19.35 4.42
N ILE A 646 1.13 -18.70 5.01
CA ILE A 646 0.32 -17.65 4.36
C ILE A 646 1.20 -16.45 3.96
N VAL A 647 2.14 -16.07 4.83
CA VAL A 647 3.09 -14.97 4.55
C VAL A 647 4.06 -15.35 3.44
N GLY A 648 4.57 -16.59 3.41
CA GLY A 648 5.48 -17.02 2.35
C GLY A 648 4.80 -17.22 0.99
N ASP A 649 3.55 -17.71 0.97
CA ASP A 649 2.74 -17.90 -0.24
C ASP A 649 2.40 -16.58 -0.93
N TYR A 650 2.08 -15.54 -0.15
CA TYR A 650 1.73 -14.21 -0.66
C TYR A 650 2.91 -13.25 -0.78
N SER A 651 4.14 -13.68 -0.44
CA SER A 651 5.32 -12.84 -0.58
C SER A 651 5.73 -12.67 -2.04
N GLY A 652 5.97 -11.42 -2.47
CA GLY A 652 6.58 -11.12 -3.77
C GLY A 652 8.04 -11.55 -3.92
N MET A 653 8.68 -12.07 -2.86
CA MET A 653 10.06 -12.58 -2.92
C MET A 653 10.17 -14.03 -3.39
N SER A 654 9.07 -14.79 -3.27
CA SER A 654 8.91 -16.17 -3.73
C SER A 654 8.52 -16.23 -5.21
N VAL A 655 8.73 -17.36 -5.87
CA VAL A 655 8.31 -17.55 -7.28
C VAL A 655 7.18 -18.56 -7.35
N ASN A 656 6.03 -18.13 -7.84
CA ASN A 656 4.84 -18.97 -7.99
C ASN A 656 4.55 -19.23 -9.47
N ALA A 657 3.93 -20.37 -9.77
CA ALA A 657 3.50 -20.72 -11.12
C ALA A 657 2.35 -19.79 -11.56
N LYS A 658 2.46 -19.22 -12.76
CA LYS A 658 1.38 -18.43 -13.39
C LYS A 658 0.28 -19.30 -13.98
N ARG A 659 0.61 -20.56 -14.28
CA ARG A 659 -0.25 -21.57 -14.89
C ARG A 659 0.23 -22.94 -14.41
N GLY A 660 -0.71 -23.85 -14.20
CA GLY A 660 -0.40 -25.24 -13.94
C GLY A 660 0.16 -25.94 -15.18
N GLY A 661 0.99 -26.96 -14.96
CA GLY A 661 1.64 -27.74 -16.01
C GLY A 661 2.68 -28.72 -15.44
N THR A 662 3.49 -29.33 -16.29
CA THR A 662 4.57 -30.22 -15.86
C THR A 662 5.92 -29.49 -15.93
N VAL A 663 6.73 -29.62 -14.87
CA VAL A 663 8.09 -29.08 -14.85
C VAL A 663 8.97 -29.84 -15.85
N THR A 664 9.29 -29.21 -16.98
CA THR A 664 10.11 -29.81 -18.03
C THR A 664 11.60 -29.53 -17.88
N PHE A 665 11.97 -28.49 -17.12
CA PHE A 665 13.36 -28.18 -16.79
C PHE A 665 13.44 -27.47 -15.43
N VAL A 666 14.44 -27.81 -14.63
CA VAL A 666 14.73 -27.12 -13.36
C VAL A 666 16.23 -27.15 -13.08
N ASP A 667 16.81 -25.99 -12.80
CA ASP A 667 18.14 -25.83 -12.25
C ASP A 667 18.16 -24.69 -11.20
N SER A 668 19.35 -24.30 -10.76
CA SER A 668 19.47 -23.24 -9.75
C SER A 668 19.15 -21.83 -10.26
N GLU A 669 19.04 -21.61 -11.57
CA GLU A 669 18.89 -20.31 -12.20
C GLU A 669 17.54 -20.13 -12.88
N ARG A 670 16.87 -21.22 -13.30
CA ARG A 670 15.58 -21.16 -13.97
C ARG A 670 14.75 -22.42 -13.80
N ILE A 671 13.45 -22.25 -13.99
CA ILE A 671 12.44 -23.30 -14.01
C ILE A 671 11.63 -23.15 -15.30
N VAL A 672 11.35 -24.24 -16.00
CA VAL A 672 10.52 -24.24 -17.20
C VAL A 672 9.36 -25.20 -17.01
N ILE A 673 8.14 -24.70 -17.24
CA ILE A 673 6.90 -25.47 -17.22
C ILE A 673 6.42 -25.64 -18.66
N ASP A 674 6.06 -26.87 -19.03
CA ASP A 674 5.53 -27.26 -20.36
C ASP A 674 6.37 -26.78 -21.57
N ASN A 675 7.69 -26.61 -21.39
CA ASN A 675 8.62 -26.03 -22.38
C ASN A 675 8.21 -24.64 -22.90
N ALA A 676 7.40 -23.90 -22.14
CA ALA A 676 6.82 -22.63 -22.56
C ALA A 676 7.03 -21.53 -21.52
N ASP A 677 6.63 -21.78 -20.27
CA ASP A 677 6.70 -20.78 -19.22
C ASP A 677 8.06 -20.88 -18.52
N GLU A 678 8.97 -19.97 -18.86
CA GLU A 678 10.31 -19.85 -18.26
C GLU A 678 10.28 -18.85 -17.09
N TYR A 679 10.72 -19.30 -15.92
CA TYR A 679 10.84 -18.54 -14.69
C TYR A 679 12.32 -18.39 -14.35
N VAL A 680 12.86 -17.18 -14.54
CA VAL A 680 14.26 -16.87 -14.18
C VAL A 680 14.33 -16.53 -12.70
N LEU A 681 15.19 -17.24 -11.97
CA LEU A 681 15.38 -17.09 -10.53
C LEU A 681 16.42 -15.99 -10.24
N ARG A 682 16.13 -15.14 -9.25
CA ARG A 682 17.04 -14.11 -8.75
C ARG A 682 18.09 -14.72 -7.83
N LYS A 683 19.36 -14.66 -8.23
CA LYS A 683 20.50 -15.27 -7.51
C LYS A 683 21.43 -14.21 -6.95
N PHE A 684 21.55 -14.20 -5.62
CA PHE A 684 22.43 -13.27 -4.89
C PHE A 684 22.24 -11.81 -5.33
N VAL A 685 21.00 -11.33 -5.26
CA VAL A 685 20.64 -9.95 -5.60
C VAL A 685 20.48 -9.14 -4.31
N GLY A 686 21.01 -7.91 -4.31
CA GLY A 686 20.87 -7.00 -3.17
C GLY A 686 19.46 -6.41 -3.09
N LEU A 687 18.90 -6.38 -1.88
CA LEU A 687 17.65 -5.69 -1.54
C LEU A 687 17.94 -4.27 -1.01
N ASN A 688 16.90 -3.46 -0.80
CA ASN A 688 17.04 -2.05 -0.38
C ASN A 688 17.90 -1.87 0.89
N GLU A 689 17.79 -2.79 1.85
CA GLU A 689 18.52 -2.78 3.13
C GLU A 689 19.89 -3.48 3.04
N ARG A 690 20.39 -3.70 1.81
CA ARG A 690 21.66 -4.42 1.52
C ARG A 690 21.63 -5.89 1.94
N THR A 691 20.47 -6.42 2.28
CA THR A 691 20.27 -7.86 2.52
C THR A 691 20.27 -8.60 1.17
N CYS A 692 20.29 -9.93 1.21
CA CYS A 692 20.45 -10.76 0.03
C CYS A 692 19.18 -11.55 -0.27
N GLN A 693 18.69 -11.41 -1.51
CA GLN A 693 17.71 -12.32 -2.08
C GLN A 693 18.42 -13.40 -2.88
N ASN A 694 18.12 -14.66 -2.57
CA ASN A 694 18.64 -15.82 -3.28
C ASN A 694 17.54 -16.87 -3.42
N GLN A 695 16.92 -16.91 -4.59
CA GLN A 695 15.82 -17.83 -4.87
C GLN A 695 16.33 -19.25 -5.10
N LYS A 696 15.67 -20.26 -4.51
CA LYS A 696 16.06 -21.67 -4.60
C LYS A 696 14.87 -22.50 -5.08
N PRO A 697 15.01 -23.29 -6.17
CA PRO A 697 13.92 -24.13 -6.66
C PRO A 697 13.55 -25.18 -5.61
N ILE A 698 12.25 -25.41 -5.42
CA ILE A 698 11.72 -26.47 -4.56
C ILE A 698 11.15 -27.64 -5.37
N VAL A 699 10.71 -27.36 -6.60
CA VAL A 699 10.12 -28.34 -7.50
C VAL A 699 11.17 -29.25 -8.13
N LYS A 700 10.73 -30.43 -8.57
CA LYS A 700 11.58 -31.42 -9.24
C LYS A 700 11.20 -31.58 -10.71
N LEU A 701 12.15 -32.06 -11.51
CA LEU A 701 11.90 -32.41 -12.90
C LEU A 701 10.78 -33.46 -13.00
N GLY A 702 9.80 -33.22 -13.86
CA GLY A 702 8.62 -34.09 -14.05
C GLY A 702 7.53 -33.94 -13.01
N GLN A 703 7.66 -33.03 -12.04
CA GLN A 703 6.59 -32.70 -11.09
C GLN A 703 5.45 -31.97 -11.82
N GLU A 704 4.22 -32.38 -11.56
CA GLU A 704 3.03 -31.60 -11.93
C GLU A 704 2.83 -30.49 -10.91
N VAL A 705 2.62 -29.28 -11.39
CA VAL A 705 2.37 -28.09 -10.59
C VAL A 705 1.02 -27.48 -10.96
N THR A 706 0.34 -26.96 -9.96
CA THR A 706 -0.95 -26.28 -10.08
C THR A 706 -0.77 -24.77 -10.24
N ASP A 707 -1.84 -24.08 -10.68
CA ASP A 707 -1.80 -22.64 -10.82
C ASP A 707 -1.63 -21.95 -9.45
N GLY A 708 -0.69 -21.01 -9.36
CA GLY A 708 -0.31 -20.36 -8.12
C GLY A 708 0.61 -21.16 -7.21
N GLU A 709 0.98 -22.40 -7.55
CA GLU A 709 1.85 -23.24 -6.72
C GLU A 709 3.27 -22.67 -6.62
N LEU A 710 3.88 -22.79 -5.45
CA LEU A 710 5.23 -22.31 -5.20
C LEU A 710 6.26 -23.14 -5.98
N LEU A 711 7.10 -22.45 -6.76
CA LEU A 711 8.16 -23.05 -7.57
C LEU A 711 9.54 -22.90 -6.93
N ALA A 712 9.80 -21.76 -6.29
CA ALA A 712 11.07 -21.47 -5.63
C ALA A 712 10.88 -20.62 -4.37
N ASP A 713 11.60 -20.99 -3.31
CA ASP A 713 11.72 -20.21 -2.08
C ASP A 713 12.53 -18.92 -2.35
N GLY A 714 12.18 -17.84 -1.66
CA GLY A 714 12.90 -16.57 -1.64
C GLY A 714 13.82 -16.38 -0.43
N ALA A 715 14.06 -15.12 -0.07
CA ALA A 715 14.76 -14.78 1.17
C ALA A 715 13.90 -15.15 2.39
N SER A 716 14.50 -15.67 3.46
CA SER A 716 13.81 -16.02 4.71
C SER A 716 12.56 -16.90 4.53
N THR A 717 12.57 -17.80 3.55
CA THR A 717 11.50 -18.80 3.33
C THR A 717 12.10 -20.18 3.13
N LYS A 718 11.35 -21.22 3.48
CA LYS A 718 11.73 -22.61 3.25
C LYS A 718 10.48 -23.46 3.05
N PHE A 719 10.34 -24.08 1.88
CA PHE A 719 9.15 -24.78 1.44
C PHE A 719 7.87 -23.92 1.53
N GLY A 720 7.99 -22.62 1.25
CA GLY A 720 6.88 -21.66 1.35
C GLY A 720 6.56 -21.17 2.75
N GLU A 721 7.15 -21.74 3.80
CA GLU A 721 6.99 -21.21 5.16
C GLU A 721 7.97 -20.05 5.40
N LEU A 722 7.47 -18.97 6.02
CA LEU A 722 8.31 -17.90 6.55
C LEU A 722 9.28 -18.43 7.61
N ALA A 723 10.57 -18.18 7.39
CA ALA A 723 11.68 -18.65 8.20
C ALA A 723 12.69 -17.51 8.43
N ILE A 724 12.30 -16.52 9.25
CA ILE A 724 13.09 -15.31 9.55
C ILE A 724 14.24 -15.53 10.54
N GLY A 725 14.33 -16.70 11.18
CA GLY A 725 15.28 -16.97 12.25
C GLY A 725 15.74 -18.43 12.34
N LYS A 726 16.19 -18.81 13.53
CA LYS A 726 16.67 -20.16 13.86
C LYS A 726 16.11 -20.61 15.19
N ASN A 727 15.74 -21.89 15.25
CA ASN A 727 15.43 -22.57 16.51
C ASN A 727 16.76 -22.94 17.20
N VAL A 728 16.93 -22.53 18.46
CA VAL A 728 18.13 -22.79 19.27
C VAL A 728 17.74 -23.26 20.67
N LEU A 729 18.63 -23.99 21.34
CA LEU A 729 18.38 -24.44 22.72
C LEU A 729 18.67 -23.29 23.70
N VAL A 730 17.62 -22.77 24.33
CA VAL A 730 17.73 -21.61 25.23
C VAL A 730 17.66 -22.05 26.70
N GLY A 731 18.53 -21.49 27.54
CA GLY A 731 18.49 -21.64 28.98
C GLY A 731 18.24 -20.30 29.67
N PHE A 732 17.27 -20.25 30.59
CA PHE A 732 17.02 -19.08 31.43
C PHE A 732 17.80 -19.22 32.73
N ASN A 733 19.04 -18.72 32.75
CA ASN A 733 19.91 -18.78 33.92
C ASN A 733 20.87 -17.58 33.94
N THR A 734 21.25 -17.10 35.13
CA THR A 734 22.28 -16.06 35.27
C THR A 734 23.66 -16.65 35.05
N PHE A 735 24.54 -15.97 34.32
CA PHE A 735 25.89 -16.47 34.01
C PHE A 735 26.94 -15.39 34.21
N ASP A 736 27.60 -15.39 35.38
CA ASP A 736 28.69 -14.48 35.78
C ASP A 736 28.45 -12.98 35.49
N GLY A 737 27.19 -12.56 35.43
CA GLY A 737 26.81 -11.20 35.04
C GLY A 737 26.99 -10.86 33.55
N TYR A 738 27.42 -11.79 32.71
CA TYR A 738 27.52 -11.56 31.25
C TYR A 738 26.17 -11.40 30.57
N ASN A 739 25.10 -11.93 31.17
CA ASN A 739 23.73 -11.66 30.75
C ASN A 739 23.00 -10.69 31.69
N PHE A 740 23.72 -9.74 32.29
CA PHE A 740 23.12 -8.66 33.06
C PHE A 740 22.18 -7.80 32.19
N GLU A 741 21.07 -7.34 32.77
CA GLU A 741 19.97 -6.68 32.06
C GLU A 741 19.48 -7.51 30.86
N ASP A 742 19.76 -7.01 29.65
CA ASP A 742 19.36 -7.58 28.36
C ASP A 742 20.54 -8.16 27.58
N ALA A 743 21.70 -8.29 28.21
CA ALA A 743 22.83 -8.93 27.56
C ALA A 743 22.56 -10.42 27.33
N ILE A 744 23.07 -10.94 26.20
CA ILE A 744 22.91 -12.34 25.81
C ILE A 744 24.29 -12.99 25.79
N VAL A 745 24.37 -14.20 26.32
CA VAL A 745 25.54 -15.08 26.21
C VAL A 745 25.21 -16.18 25.21
N ILE A 746 26.12 -16.41 24.26
CA ILE A 746 25.95 -17.41 23.22
C ILE A 746 27.11 -18.40 23.20
N SER A 747 26.82 -19.63 22.77
CA SER A 747 27.81 -20.66 22.51
C SER A 747 28.60 -20.37 21.22
N GLU A 748 29.91 -20.61 21.25
CA GLU A 748 30.81 -20.57 20.08
C GLU A 748 30.32 -21.49 18.96
N ARG A 749 29.61 -22.57 19.30
CA ARG A 749 28.98 -23.49 18.34
C ARG A 749 28.15 -22.77 17.29
N LEU A 750 27.37 -21.76 17.69
CA LEU A 750 26.49 -21.02 16.77
C LEU A 750 27.28 -20.25 15.70
N VAL A 751 28.48 -19.79 16.04
CA VAL A 751 29.41 -19.11 15.11
C VAL A 751 30.07 -20.14 14.20
N LYS A 752 30.59 -21.23 14.77
CA LYS A 752 31.27 -22.33 14.05
C LYS A 752 30.36 -22.95 12.97
N ASP A 753 29.11 -23.21 13.34
CA ASP A 753 28.11 -23.83 12.45
C ASP A 753 27.43 -22.82 11.51
N ASN A 754 27.85 -21.54 11.53
CA ASN A 754 27.29 -20.45 10.73
C ASN A 754 25.76 -20.29 10.88
N VAL A 755 25.23 -20.51 12.09
CA VAL A 755 23.78 -20.60 12.35
C VAL A 755 23.07 -19.29 12.02
N PHE A 756 23.61 -18.16 12.50
CA PHE A 756 23.08 -16.80 12.30
C PHE A 756 23.88 -15.98 11.29
N THR A 757 24.50 -16.64 10.31
CA THR A 757 25.28 -15.93 9.30
C THR A 757 24.40 -15.41 8.17
N SER A 758 24.61 -14.16 7.77
CA SER A 758 23.91 -13.48 6.68
C SER A 758 24.86 -13.09 5.55
N ILE A 759 24.28 -12.84 4.37
CA ILE A 759 24.98 -12.27 3.21
C ILE A 759 24.44 -10.86 3.00
N HIS A 760 25.34 -9.90 2.91
CA HIS A 760 25.03 -8.53 2.55
C HIS A 760 25.62 -8.20 1.20
N ILE A 761 24.85 -7.52 0.36
CA ILE A 761 25.27 -7.13 -0.98
C ILE A 761 25.25 -5.61 -1.04
N GLU A 762 26.41 -5.02 -1.29
CA GLU A 762 26.56 -3.60 -1.51
C GLU A 762 26.82 -3.33 -2.99
N ASN A 763 26.15 -2.32 -3.52
CA ASN A 763 26.34 -1.85 -4.88
C ASN A 763 27.13 -0.55 -4.87
N PHE A 764 28.20 -0.52 -5.66
CA PHE A 764 28.97 0.68 -5.91
C PHE A 764 28.84 1.03 -7.39
N ASP A 765 28.59 2.29 -7.68
CA ASP A 765 28.52 2.77 -9.06
C ASP A 765 29.38 4.00 -9.27
N VAL A 766 29.97 4.08 -10.46
CA VAL A 766 30.75 5.23 -10.90
C VAL A 766 30.34 5.57 -12.33
N GLU A 767 30.23 6.87 -12.58
CA GLU A 767 29.79 7.44 -13.85
C GLU A 767 30.91 8.28 -14.46
N ILE A 768 31.00 8.22 -15.78
CA ILE A 768 31.81 9.13 -16.59
C ILE A 768 30.93 10.20 -17.20
N ARG A 769 31.40 11.44 -17.10
CA ARG A 769 30.74 12.61 -17.67
C ARG A 769 31.67 13.37 -18.60
N GLU A 770 31.07 14.13 -19.49
CA GLU A 770 31.79 15.13 -20.26
C GLU A 770 31.93 16.41 -19.43
N THR A 771 33.16 16.77 -19.08
CA THR A 771 33.44 18.01 -18.34
C THR A 771 33.90 19.11 -19.29
N LYS A 772 33.94 20.35 -18.82
CA LYS A 772 34.45 21.48 -19.62
C LYS A 772 35.93 21.33 -20.00
N LEU A 773 36.71 20.55 -19.24
CA LEU A 773 38.14 20.36 -19.44
C LEU A 773 38.47 19.16 -20.34
N GLY A 774 37.48 18.33 -20.66
CA GLY A 774 37.62 17.10 -21.42
C GLY A 774 36.74 15.99 -20.89
N GLN A 775 36.80 14.85 -21.56
CA GLN A 775 36.06 13.65 -21.19
C GLN A 775 36.78 12.90 -20.06
N GLU A 776 36.03 12.37 -19.10
CA GLU A 776 36.57 11.42 -18.12
C GLU A 776 36.67 10.02 -18.75
N GLU A 777 37.60 9.19 -18.27
CA GLU A 777 37.84 7.87 -18.86
C GLU A 777 37.98 6.78 -17.80
N PHE A 778 37.48 5.58 -18.12
CA PHE A 778 37.74 4.37 -17.35
C PHE A 778 39.00 3.75 -17.91
N THR A 779 40.04 3.66 -17.08
CA THR A 779 41.34 3.14 -17.49
C THR A 779 42.07 2.52 -16.32
N ARG A 780 42.92 1.54 -16.63
CA ARG A 780 43.88 0.97 -15.69
C ARG A 780 45.09 1.89 -15.47
N ASP A 781 45.34 2.83 -16.38
CA ASP A 781 46.47 3.76 -16.33
C ASP A 781 46.21 4.93 -15.37
N ILE A 782 46.27 4.63 -14.06
CA ILE A 782 45.96 5.58 -13.00
C ILE A 782 47.25 6.19 -12.45
N PRO A 783 47.38 7.54 -12.38
CA PRO A 783 48.60 8.18 -11.90
C PRO A 783 48.81 7.95 -10.39
N ASN A 784 50.07 7.77 -9.99
CA ASN A 784 50.51 7.61 -8.59
C ASN A 784 49.97 6.38 -7.86
N VAL A 785 49.51 5.34 -8.57
CA VAL A 785 49.04 4.07 -8.00
C VAL A 785 50.07 2.97 -8.21
N SER A 786 50.33 2.16 -7.17
CA SER A 786 51.27 1.03 -7.28
C SER A 786 50.68 -0.13 -8.10
N GLU A 787 51.53 -0.89 -8.81
CA GLU A 787 51.08 -2.07 -9.59
C GLU A 787 50.33 -3.10 -8.75
N LYS A 788 50.63 -3.22 -7.44
CA LYS A 788 49.95 -4.13 -6.52
C LYS A 788 48.45 -3.82 -6.41
N MET A 789 48.06 -2.55 -6.49
CA MET A 789 46.65 -2.13 -6.43
C MET A 789 45.95 -2.37 -7.77
N LEU A 790 46.67 -2.27 -8.89
CA LEU A 790 46.15 -2.46 -10.24
C LEU A 790 46.00 -3.94 -10.63
N ARG A 791 46.58 -4.88 -9.86
CA ARG A 791 46.62 -6.32 -10.19
C ARG A 791 45.26 -6.99 -10.44
N ASN A 792 44.20 -6.44 -9.86
CA ASN A 792 42.85 -6.98 -9.94
C ASN A 792 41.99 -6.28 -11.01
N LEU A 793 42.48 -5.20 -11.62
CA LEU A 793 41.79 -4.46 -12.68
C LEU A 793 42.10 -5.07 -14.05
N ASP A 794 41.09 -5.08 -14.92
CA ASP A 794 41.22 -5.44 -16.32
C ASP A 794 41.85 -4.29 -17.15
N GLU A 795 41.98 -4.49 -18.47
CA GLU A 795 42.53 -3.48 -19.39
C GLU A 795 41.68 -2.20 -19.46
N HIS A 796 40.41 -2.28 -19.08
CA HIS A 796 39.47 -1.16 -19.07
C HIS A 796 39.36 -0.51 -17.68
N GLY A 797 40.20 -0.91 -16.72
CA GLY A 797 40.19 -0.37 -15.37
C GLY A 797 39.06 -0.89 -14.49
N VAL A 798 38.36 -1.97 -14.84
CA VAL A 798 37.28 -2.55 -14.02
C VAL A 798 37.80 -3.77 -13.26
N ILE A 799 37.41 -3.90 -11.99
CA ILE A 799 37.83 -5.04 -11.18
C ILE A 799 37.24 -6.37 -11.68
N ARG A 800 38.07 -7.43 -11.64
CA ARG A 800 37.63 -8.79 -11.98
C ARG A 800 36.62 -9.34 -10.97
N ILE A 801 35.65 -10.09 -11.49
CA ILE A 801 34.71 -10.87 -10.68
C ILE A 801 35.47 -11.97 -9.91
N GLY A 802 35.10 -12.20 -8.66
CA GLY A 802 35.74 -13.14 -7.73
C GLY A 802 36.92 -12.56 -6.95
N ALA A 803 37.32 -11.31 -7.20
CA ALA A 803 38.35 -10.66 -6.41
C ALA A 803 37.90 -10.44 -4.96
N ARG A 804 38.77 -10.77 -4.01
CA ARG A 804 38.64 -10.35 -2.60
C ARG A 804 39.21 -8.96 -2.45
N VAL A 805 38.41 -8.06 -1.91
CA VAL A 805 38.78 -6.66 -1.71
C VAL A 805 38.55 -6.22 -0.28
N GLY A 806 39.40 -5.33 0.20
CA GLY A 806 39.25 -4.64 1.47
C GLY A 806 39.33 -3.12 1.30
N PRO A 807 39.24 -2.36 2.40
CA PRO A 807 39.29 -0.91 2.36
C PRO A 807 40.49 -0.35 1.60
N GLY A 808 40.25 0.60 0.69
CA GLY A 808 41.26 1.24 -0.14
C GLY A 808 41.63 0.50 -1.43
N ASP A 809 41.17 -0.74 -1.64
CA ASP A 809 41.34 -1.40 -2.94
C ASP A 809 40.51 -0.67 -4.03
N ILE A 810 41.08 -0.54 -5.23
CA ILE A 810 40.42 0.11 -6.36
C ILE A 810 39.45 -0.86 -7.01
N LEU A 811 38.19 -0.44 -7.11
CA LEU A 811 37.10 -1.16 -7.77
C LEU A 811 36.97 -0.78 -9.26
N VAL A 812 37.05 0.52 -9.56
CA VAL A 812 37.08 1.04 -10.94
C VAL A 812 38.10 2.16 -11.04
N GLY A 813 39.05 2.00 -11.95
CA GLY A 813 39.99 3.03 -12.35
C GLY A 813 39.29 4.12 -13.15
N LYS A 814 39.22 5.34 -12.60
CA LYS A 814 38.67 6.51 -13.26
C LYS A 814 39.69 7.64 -13.25
N VAL A 815 39.91 8.24 -14.42
CA VAL A 815 40.75 9.43 -14.57
C VAL A 815 39.93 10.60 -15.09
N SER A 816 40.14 11.77 -14.49
CA SER A 816 39.49 13.01 -14.90
C SER A 816 40.55 14.02 -15.36
N PRO A 817 40.31 14.76 -16.46
CA PRO A 817 41.26 15.77 -16.95
C PRO A 817 41.42 16.88 -15.93
N LYS A 818 42.68 17.29 -15.68
CA LYS A 818 43.05 18.29 -14.69
C LYS A 818 43.57 19.55 -15.40
N SER A 819 43.17 20.73 -14.91
CA SER A 819 43.77 21.98 -15.36
C SER A 819 45.23 22.05 -14.92
N LYS A 820 46.14 22.46 -15.82
CA LYS A 820 47.55 22.69 -15.49
C LYS A 820 47.65 23.77 -14.40
N ALA A 821 48.12 23.38 -13.22
CA ALA A 821 48.39 24.30 -12.13
C ALA A 821 49.78 24.93 -12.33
N GLU A 822 49.97 26.19 -11.94
CA GLU A 822 51.31 26.77 -11.88
C GLU A 822 52.09 26.10 -10.74
N LEU A 823 53.02 25.22 -11.09
CA LEU A 823 53.94 24.58 -10.15
C LEU A 823 54.83 25.62 -9.48
N THR A 824 55.10 25.44 -8.18
CA THR A 824 56.08 26.28 -7.47
C THR A 824 57.50 26.03 -8.03
N PRO A 825 58.47 26.95 -7.84
CA PRO A 825 59.85 26.74 -8.28
C PRO A 825 60.46 25.42 -7.76
N GLU A 826 60.13 25.00 -6.54
CA GLU A 826 60.57 23.74 -5.93
C GLU A 826 59.95 22.53 -6.64
N GLU A 827 58.66 22.59 -6.97
CA GLU A 827 57.97 21.55 -7.74
C GLU A 827 58.47 21.48 -9.18
N LYS A 828 58.76 22.62 -9.81
CA LYS A 828 59.40 22.69 -11.14
C LYS A 828 60.80 22.07 -11.13
N LEU A 829 61.58 22.31 -10.08
CA LEU A 829 62.90 21.70 -9.91
C LEU A 829 62.79 20.18 -9.73
N LEU A 830 61.89 19.72 -8.85
CA LEU A 830 61.60 18.29 -8.67
C LEU A 830 61.14 17.64 -9.99
N HIS A 831 60.29 18.33 -10.75
CA HIS A 831 59.82 17.87 -12.04
C HIS A 831 60.95 17.75 -13.07
N ALA A 832 61.86 18.73 -13.14
CA ALA A 832 63.03 18.69 -14.01
C ALA A 832 64.03 17.57 -13.64
N ILE A 833 64.11 17.20 -12.36
CA ILE A 833 65.01 16.14 -11.88
C ILE A 833 64.42 14.74 -12.14
N PHE A 834 63.12 14.54 -11.84
CA PHE A 834 62.53 13.20 -11.81
C PHE A 834 61.65 12.85 -13.01
N GLY A 835 61.12 13.82 -13.75
CA GLY A 835 60.19 13.61 -14.87
C GLY A 835 58.95 12.79 -14.47
N ARG A 836 57.78 13.42 -14.29
CA ARG A 836 56.55 12.66 -13.96
C ARG A 836 55.66 12.50 -15.18
N ALA A 837 55.34 11.26 -15.54
CA ALA A 837 54.27 10.94 -16.48
C ALA A 837 52.89 11.08 -15.79
N GLY A 838 51.88 11.57 -16.51
CA GLY A 838 50.48 11.62 -16.04
C GLY A 838 50.04 12.89 -15.30
N GLU A 839 50.64 14.05 -15.58
CA GLU A 839 50.31 15.33 -14.92
C GLU A 839 48.95 15.92 -15.35
N ASP A 840 48.52 15.61 -16.57
CA ASP A 840 47.30 16.16 -17.18
C ASP A 840 46.00 15.52 -16.65
N VAL A 841 46.09 14.46 -15.85
CA VAL A 841 44.94 13.71 -15.33
C VAL A 841 45.00 13.53 -13.82
N LYS A 842 43.83 13.55 -13.17
CA LYS A 842 43.63 13.29 -11.74
C LYS A 842 43.05 11.89 -11.57
N ASN A 843 43.54 11.15 -10.57
CA ASN A 843 42.87 9.93 -10.10
C ASN A 843 41.55 10.29 -9.40
N ASP A 844 40.44 9.81 -9.95
CA ASP A 844 39.08 9.93 -9.39
C ASP A 844 38.41 8.54 -9.27
N SER A 845 39.25 7.52 -9.07
CA SER A 845 38.85 6.11 -9.04
C SER A 845 37.89 5.78 -7.90
N LEU A 846 37.06 4.78 -8.14
CA LEU A 846 36.17 4.22 -7.14
C LEU A 846 36.94 3.23 -6.28
N GLU A 847 37.03 3.50 -4.98
CA GLU A 847 37.72 2.67 -3.98
C GLU A 847 36.73 2.06 -2.98
N VAL A 848 37.10 0.92 -2.38
CA VAL A 848 36.30 0.30 -1.31
C VAL A 848 36.33 1.18 -0.06
N PRO A 849 35.18 1.58 0.51
CA PRO A 849 35.12 2.39 1.72
C PRO A 849 35.72 1.69 2.96
N ALA A 850 36.12 2.50 3.95
CA ALA A 850 36.55 2.00 5.25
C ALA A 850 35.48 1.12 5.92
N GLY A 851 35.91 0.02 6.54
CA GLY A 851 35.02 -0.93 7.21
C GLY A 851 34.28 -1.91 6.29
N THR A 852 34.48 -1.81 4.98
CA THR A 852 33.85 -2.71 4.00
C THR A 852 34.89 -3.68 3.43
N ALA A 853 34.60 -4.96 3.43
CA ALA A 853 35.44 -5.99 2.82
C ALA A 853 34.56 -7.14 2.32
N GLY A 854 34.90 -7.72 1.18
CA GLY A 854 34.06 -8.75 0.57
C GLY A 854 34.61 -9.33 -0.71
N ILE A 855 33.75 -10.03 -1.44
CA ILE A 855 34.05 -10.64 -2.73
C ILE A 855 33.23 -9.93 -3.81
N VAL A 856 33.90 -9.51 -4.89
CA VAL A 856 33.20 -8.96 -6.05
C VAL A 856 32.41 -10.09 -6.73
N ILE A 857 31.09 -10.00 -6.75
CA ILE A 857 30.20 -11.00 -7.36
C ILE A 857 29.70 -10.60 -8.75
N GLY A 858 29.77 -9.31 -9.09
CA GLY A 858 29.37 -8.82 -10.40
C GLY A 858 29.98 -7.46 -10.71
N ALA A 859 30.29 -7.26 -12.00
CA ALA A 859 30.69 -5.98 -12.55
C ALA A 859 29.95 -5.79 -13.88
N LYS A 860 29.13 -4.74 -13.98
CA LYS A 860 28.33 -4.42 -15.17
C LYS A 860 28.71 -3.05 -15.68
N ARG A 861 28.96 -2.94 -16.99
CA ARG A 861 29.26 -1.69 -17.68
C ARG A 861 28.10 -1.36 -18.62
N PHE A 862 27.62 -0.13 -18.52
CA PHE A 862 26.54 0.41 -19.31
C PHE A 862 27.07 1.56 -20.15
N SER A 863 26.70 1.61 -21.43
CA SER A 863 27.19 2.64 -22.35
C SER A 863 26.12 3.09 -23.34
N ARG A 864 26.12 4.39 -23.65
CA ARG A 864 25.25 4.94 -24.69
C ARG A 864 25.72 4.50 -26.07
N ARG A 865 24.77 4.13 -26.94
CA ARG A 865 25.04 3.67 -28.32
C ARG A 865 25.93 4.62 -29.14
N MET A 866 25.77 5.93 -28.95
CA MET A 866 26.54 6.94 -29.70
C MET A 866 28.06 6.87 -29.43
N HIS A 867 28.48 6.24 -28.33
CA HIS A 867 29.88 6.14 -27.90
C HIS A 867 30.50 4.75 -28.12
N LEU A 868 29.77 3.81 -28.74
CA LEU A 868 30.35 2.52 -29.10
C LEU A 868 31.40 2.68 -30.19
N THR A 869 32.53 2.01 -30.04
CA THR A 869 33.55 1.92 -31.10
C THR A 869 33.02 1.11 -32.29
N ASP A 870 33.61 1.27 -33.47
CA ASP A 870 33.13 0.58 -34.67
C ASP A 870 33.26 -0.95 -34.56
N ASP A 871 34.27 -1.45 -33.84
CA ASP A 871 34.40 -2.87 -33.52
C ASP A 871 33.29 -3.35 -32.58
N GLN A 872 32.94 -2.57 -31.56
CA GLN A 872 31.81 -2.88 -30.66
C GLN A 872 30.47 -2.89 -31.41
N LYS A 873 30.25 -1.95 -32.34
CA LYS A 873 29.05 -1.95 -33.20
C LYS A 873 28.97 -3.22 -34.05
N LYS A 874 30.09 -3.69 -34.59
CA LYS A 874 30.16 -4.93 -35.37
C LYS A 874 29.86 -6.16 -34.51
N GLN A 875 30.41 -6.22 -33.30
CA GLN A 875 30.16 -7.29 -32.34
C GLN A 875 28.68 -7.32 -31.91
N LEU A 876 28.09 -6.17 -31.60
CA LEU A 876 26.67 -6.04 -31.25
C LEU A 876 25.78 -6.52 -32.40
N LYS A 877 26.08 -6.15 -33.65
CA LYS A 877 25.33 -6.61 -34.83
C LYS A 877 25.39 -8.14 -34.98
N SER A 878 26.53 -8.76 -34.68
CA SER A 878 26.68 -10.21 -34.67
C SER A 878 25.84 -10.87 -33.58
N GLN A 879 25.88 -10.33 -32.36
CA GLN A 879 25.09 -10.83 -31.22
C GLN A 879 23.58 -10.71 -31.48
N MET A 880 23.14 -9.63 -32.11
CA MET A 880 21.73 -9.47 -32.51
C MET A 880 21.28 -10.55 -33.48
N ALA A 881 22.08 -10.83 -34.51
CA ALA A 881 21.77 -11.86 -35.50
C ALA A 881 21.76 -13.27 -34.89
N GLU A 882 22.69 -13.55 -33.97
CA GLU A 882 22.74 -14.83 -33.25
C GLU A 882 21.52 -15.02 -32.33
N TYR A 883 21.11 -13.96 -31.62
CA TYR A 883 19.92 -14.01 -30.77
C TYR A 883 18.62 -14.18 -31.58
N GLU A 884 18.49 -13.47 -32.69
CA GLU A 884 17.37 -13.61 -33.62
C GLU A 884 17.28 -15.05 -34.17
N ALA A 885 18.41 -15.63 -34.59
CA ALA A 885 18.47 -17.02 -35.04
C ALA A 885 18.06 -18.02 -33.94
N GLN A 886 18.49 -17.78 -32.69
CA GLN A 886 18.13 -18.62 -31.54
C GLN A 886 16.63 -18.58 -31.24
N MET A 887 16.01 -17.39 -31.27
CA MET A 887 14.58 -17.24 -31.02
C MET A 887 13.75 -17.83 -32.16
N ASN A 888 14.16 -17.60 -33.41
CA ASN A 888 13.52 -18.21 -34.58
C ASN A 888 13.58 -19.74 -34.51
N ALA A 889 14.71 -20.32 -34.08
CA ALA A 889 14.80 -21.77 -33.87
C ALA A 889 13.80 -22.28 -32.82
N LYS A 890 13.61 -21.57 -31.69
CA LYS A 890 12.58 -21.91 -30.69
C LYS A 890 11.17 -21.85 -31.28
N ALA A 891 10.84 -20.77 -31.99
CA ALA A 891 9.54 -20.59 -32.63
C ALA A 891 9.27 -21.69 -33.66
N ILE A 892 10.27 -22.05 -34.47
CA ILE A 892 10.20 -23.14 -35.46
C ILE A 892 9.89 -24.49 -34.79
N VAL A 893 10.55 -24.82 -33.68
CA VAL A 893 10.31 -26.08 -32.96
C VAL A 893 8.86 -26.15 -32.46
N MET A 894 8.36 -25.08 -31.84
CA MET A 894 6.97 -25.01 -31.35
C MET A 894 5.96 -25.06 -32.50
N PHE A 895 6.22 -24.34 -33.59
CA PHE A 895 5.36 -24.33 -34.78
C PHE A 895 5.30 -25.71 -35.45
N LYS A 896 6.44 -26.41 -35.60
CA LYS A 896 6.47 -27.78 -36.13
C LYS A 896 5.67 -28.74 -35.25
N GLN A 897 5.76 -28.62 -33.92
CA GLN A 897 4.97 -29.43 -32.99
C GLN A 897 3.47 -29.15 -33.11
N MET A 898 3.09 -27.86 -33.17
CA MET A 898 1.70 -27.45 -33.37
C MET A 898 1.13 -28.01 -34.68
N VAL A 899 1.84 -27.83 -35.78
CA VAL A 899 1.40 -28.29 -37.11
C VAL A 899 1.27 -29.80 -37.15
N ARG A 900 2.19 -30.55 -36.53
CA ARG A 900 2.10 -32.00 -36.41
C ARG A 900 0.82 -32.43 -35.67
N GLN A 901 0.54 -31.84 -34.51
CA GLN A 901 -0.66 -32.17 -33.74
C GLN A 901 -1.95 -31.76 -34.45
N ILE A 902 -1.95 -30.63 -35.17
CA ILE A 902 -3.08 -30.21 -35.99
C ILE A 902 -3.30 -31.19 -37.15
N ASN A 903 -2.24 -31.57 -37.87
CA ASN A 903 -2.32 -32.54 -38.98
C ASN A 903 -2.83 -33.92 -38.50
N GLU A 904 -2.39 -34.37 -37.32
CA GLU A 904 -2.90 -35.59 -36.67
C GLU A 904 -4.41 -35.47 -36.31
N ALA A 905 -4.86 -34.28 -35.89
CA ALA A 905 -6.27 -34.04 -35.54
C ALA A 905 -7.21 -33.89 -36.76
N ILE A 906 -6.71 -33.42 -37.90
CA ILE A 906 -7.49 -33.23 -39.15
C ILE A 906 -7.30 -34.35 -40.17
N GLU A 907 -6.46 -35.35 -39.85
CA GLU A 907 -6.12 -36.50 -40.71
C GLU A 907 -5.66 -36.11 -42.13
N SER A 908 -5.18 -34.88 -42.31
CA SER A 908 -4.75 -34.31 -43.58
C SER A 908 -3.62 -33.30 -43.35
N GLU A 909 -2.78 -33.11 -44.36
CA GLU A 909 -1.65 -32.17 -44.25
C GLU A 909 -2.10 -30.76 -44.64
N MET A 910 -1.81 -29.78 -43.78
CA MET A 910 -1.99 -28.37 -44.10
C MET A 910 -1.03 -27.91 -45.20
N VAL A 911 -1.54 -27.15 -46.16
CA VAL A 911 -0.78 -26.58 -47.27
C VAL A 911 -0.92 -25.07 -47.27
N ASP A 912 0.21 -24.37 -47.37
CA ASP A 912 0.26 -22.92 -47.50
C ASP A 912 -0.34 -22.49 -48.86
N PRO A 913 -1.39 -21.64 -48.88
CA PRO A 913 -2.02 -21.18 -50.11
C PRO A 913 -1.10 -20.38 -51.06
N SER A 914 -0.09 -19.70 -50.50
CA SER A 914 0.80 -18.80 -51.24
C SER A 914 1.96 -19.55 -51.89
N THR A 915 2.61 -20.44 -51.15
CA THR A 915 3.80 -21.20 -51.62
C THR A 915 3.47 -22.60 -52.13
N ARG A 916 2.25 -23.12 -51.89
CA ARG A 916 1.82 -24.51 -52.13
C ARG A 916 2.68 -25.58 -51.44
N GLN A 917 3.48 -25.19 -50.46
CA GLN A 917 4.29 -26.11 -49.68
C GLN A 917 3.50 -26.66 -48.48
N LYS A 918 3.89 -27.85 -48.01
CA LYS A 918 3.37 -28.41 -46.76
C LYS A 918 3.85 -27.54 -45.59
N VAL A 919 2.92 -27.10 -44.75
CA VAL A 919 3.23 -26.23 -43.60
C VAL A 919 4.13 -27.00 -42.62
N GLY A 920 5.21 -26.37 -42.16
CA GLY A 920 6.12 -26.93 -41.15
C GLY A 920 7.02 -28.10 -41.61
N ALA A 921 6.98 -28.49 -42.89
CA ALA A 921 7.71 -29.64 -43.43
C ALA A 921 9.09 -29.30 -44.05
N SER A 922 9.41 -28.02 -44.21
CA SER A 922 10.69 -27.58 -44.78
C SER A 922 11.85 -27.76 -43.79
N ASP A 923 13.06 -28.01 -44.31
CA ASP A 923 14.31 -28.01 -43.53
C ASP A 923 14.99 -26.63 -43.53
N ILE A 924 14.49 -25.67 -44.33
CA ILE A 924 15.01 -24.31 -44.41
C ILE A 924 14.31 -23.44 -43.35
N PRO A 925 15.04 -22.85 -42.37
CA PRO A 925 14.46 -22.04 -41.31
C PRO A 925 13.65 -20.83 -41.81
N ASP A 926 14.18 -20.08 -42.78
CA ASP A 926 13.56 -18.84 -43.28
C ASP A 926 12.17 -19.08 -43.88
N VAL A 927 11.98 -20.21 -44.57
CA VAL A 927 10.68 -20.60 -45.14
C VAL A 927 9.65 -20.86 -44.05
N ILE A 928 10.07 -21.41 -42.90
CA ILE A 928 9.17 -21.68 -41.78
C ILE A 928 8.84 -20.39 -41.03
N VAL A 929 9.79 -19.46 -40.91
CA VAL A 929 9.53 -18.14 -40.32
C VAL A 929 8.49 -17.38 -41.16
N GLU A 930 8.63 -17.37 -42.48
CA GLU A 930 7.64 -16.76 -43.38
C GLU A 930 6.26 -17.44 -43.27
N GLN A 931 6.22 -18.77 -43.07
CA GLN A 931 4.98 -19.49 -42.80
C GLN A 931 4.36 -19.11 -41.45
N ILE A 932 5.17 -18.84 -40.41
CA ILE A 932 4.70 -18.37 -39.11
C ILE A 932 4.08 -16.98 -39.25
N GLU A 933 4.75 -16.05 -39.92
CA GLU A 933 4.26 -14.67 -40.11
C GLU A 933 2.92 -14.60 -40.86
N ASN A 934 2.72 -15.49 -41.84
CA ASN A 934 1.54 -15.48 -42.71
C ASN A 934 0.43 -16.45 -42.30
N PHE A 935 0.61 -17.22 -41.21
CA PHE A 935 -0.31 -18.29 -40.84
C PHE A 935 -1.73 -17.75 -40.52
N ASP A 936 -2.74 -18.25 -41.24
CA ASP A 936 -4.16 -17.95 -40.97
C ASP A 936 -4.89 -19.24 -40.55
N ARG A 937 -5.78 -19.14 -39.54
CA ARG A 937 -6.67 -20.21 -39.10
C ARG A 937 -7.50 -20.83 -40.24
N LYS A 938 -7.70 -20.10 -41.35
CA LYS A 938 -8.35 -20.59 -42.58
C LYS A 938 -7.58 -21.70 -43.29
N TRP A 939 -6.30 -21.89 -42.98
CA TRP A 939 -5.47 -22.96 -43.55
C TRP A 939 -5.86 -24.33 -43.01
N ILE A 940 -6.54 -24.38 -41.85
CA ILE A 940 -7.08 -25.59 -41.23
C ILE A 940 -8.36 -26.00 -41.98
N LYS A 941 -8.26 -27.02 -42.83
CA LYS A 941 -9.38 -27.60 -43.59
C LYS A 941 -9.69 -29.01 -43.06
N GLY A 942 -10.95 -29.27 -42.68
CA GLY A 942 -11.38 -30.56 -42.12
C GLY A 942 -12.88 -30.58 -41.79
N SER A 943 -13.36 -31.70 -41.23
CA SER A 943 -14.74 -31.82 -40.72
C SER A 943 -14.99 -30.88 -39.52
N LYS A 944 -16.26 -30.61 -39.18
CA LYS A 944 -16.62 -29.65 -38.12
C LYS A 944 -15.97 -29.98 -36.76
N ASP A 945 -15.99 -31.27 -36.36
CA ASP A 945 -15.40 -31.75 -35.11
C ASP A 945 -13.85 -31.75 -35.12
N ALA A 946 -13.25 -32.10 -36.26
CA ALA A 946 -11.79 -32.07 -36.42
C ALA A 946 -11.24 -30.64 -36.37
N ARG A 947 -11.99 -29.69 -36.96
CA ARG A 947 -11.66 -28.27 -36.94
C ARG A 947 -11.75 -27.70 -35.52
N GLU A 948 -12.73 -28.11 -34.72
CA GLU A 948 -12.87 -27.66 -33.33
C GLU A 948 -11.70 -28.15 -32.45
N LYS A 949 -11.27 -29.41 -32.62
CA LYS A 949 -10.06 -29.95 -31.96
C LYS A 949 -8.79 -29.21 -32.39
N ALA A 950 -8.62 -28.95 -33.70
CA ALA A 950 -7.49 -28.22 -34.23
C ALA A 950 -7.45 -26.76 -33.75
N ILE A 951 -8.60 -26.09 -33.63
CA ILE A 951 -8.71 -24.74 -33.06
C ILE A 951 -8.29 -24.73 -31.59
N ARG A 952 -8.63 -25.77 -30.82
CA ARG A 952 -8.19 -25.89 -29.43
C ARG A 952 -6.66 -26.04 -29.33
N ILE A 953 -6.05 -26.86 -30.19
CA ILE A 953 -4.58 -27.03 -30.26
C ILE A 953 -3.92 -25.71 -30.66
N HIS A 954 -4.45 -25.04 -31.69
CA HIS A 954 -4.00 -23.70 -32.07
C HIS A 954 -4.07 -22.72 -30.89
N GLY A 955 -5.17 -22.71 -30.15
CA GLY A 955 -5.35 -21.88 -28.95
C GLY A 955 -4.32 -22.14 -27.84
N GLN A 956 -3.74 -23.34 -27.78
CA GLN A 956 -2.70 -23.69 -26.81
C GLN A 956 -1.29 -23.25 -27.26
N PHE A 957 -0.96 -23.43 -28.54
CA PHE A 957 0.39 -23.19 -29.07
C PHE A 957 0.60 -21.78 -29.62
N TRP A 958 -0.39 -21.21 -30.29
CA TRP A 958 -0.25 -19.92 -30.99
C TRP A 958 0.14 -18.76 -30.06
N PRO A 959 -0.49 -18.57 -28.87
CA PRO A 959 -0.07 -17.51 -27.95
C PRO A 959 1.38 -17.64 -27.47
N ARG A 960 1.93 -18.85 -27.46
CA ARG A 960 3.33 -19.13 -27.07
C ARG A 960 4.29 -18.71 -28.18
N ILE A 961 3.95 -18.98 -29.44
CA ILE A 961 4.74 -18.56 -30.61
C ILE A 961 4.77 -17.03 -30.69
N GLU A 962 3.61 -16.38 -30.55
CA GLU A 962 3.52 -14.91 -30.49
C GLU A 962 4.30 -14.31 -29.30
N ALA A 963 4.39 -15.02 -28.17
CA ALA A 963 5.18 -14.57 -27.03
C ALA A 963 6.69 -14.58 -27.32
N VAL A 964 7.20 -15.61 -28.01
CA VAL A 964 8.60 -15.72 -28.42
C VAL A 964 8.97 -14.62 -29.41
N GLU A 965 8.11 -14.36 -30.40
CA GLU A 965 8.33 -13.31 -31.38
C GLU A 965 8.32 -11.92 -30.73
N ARG A 966 7.36 -11.66 -29.83
CA ARG A 966 7.31 -10.42 -29.05
C ARG A 966 8.55 -10.21 -28.20
N GLU A 967 9.04 -11.25 -27.52
CA GLU A 967 10.27 -11.18 -26.72
C GLU A 967 11.49 -10.87 -27.60
N CYS A 968 11.59 -11.54 -28.75
CA CYS A 968 12.65 -11.30 -29.74
C CYS A 968 12.67 -9.83 -30.18
N ASN A 969 11.51 -9.33 -30.63
CA ASN A 969 11.36 -7.95 -31.09
C ASN A 969 11.70 -6.94 -29.99
N ARG A 970 11.27 -7.19 -28.74
CA ARG A 970 11.61 -6.35 -27.59
C ARG A 970 13.11 -6.29 -27.35
N LYS A 971 13.78 -7.43 -27.26
CA LYS A 971 15.22 -7.48 -26.95
C LYS A 971 16.08 -6.92 -28.08
N LEU A 972 15.71 -7.19 -29.33
CA LEU A 972 16.36 -6.58 -30.50
C LEU A 972 16.16 -5.07 -30.52
N ALA A 973 14.98 -4.55 -30.17
CA ALA A 973 14.73 -3.12 -30.04
C ALA A 973 15.59 -2.48 -28.94
N HIS A 974 15.75 -3.15 -27.79
CA HIS A 974 16.65 -2.70 -26.72
C HIS A 974 18.11 -2.68 -27.20
N MET A 975 18.61 -3.77 -27.79
CA MET A 975 19.98 -3.83 -28.32
C MET A 975 20.23 -2.76 -29.38
N LYS A 976 19.24 -2.47 -30.22
CA LYS A 976 19.30 -1.37 -31.19
C LYS A 976 19.35 0.01 -30.52
N ARG A 977 18.70 0.23 -29.37
CA ARG A 977 18.66 1.55 -28.73
C ARG A 977 19.92 1.82 -27.89
N GLY A 978 20.49 0.79 -27.28
CA GLY A 978 21.55 0.91 -26.26
C GLY A 978 20.98 1.30 -24.90
N ASP A 979 21.85 1.48 -23.90
CA ASP A 979 21.43 1.78 -22.54
C ASP A 979 21.00 3.24 -22.36
N GLU A 980 19.88 3.46 -21.69
CA GLU A 980 19.37 4.78 -21.36
C GLU A 980 19.98 5.27 -20.04
N LEU A 981 21.09 6.00 -20.15
CA LEU A 981 21.79 6.60 -19.01
C LEU A 981 21.28 8.01 -18.69
N PRO A 982 21.42 8.48 -17.44
CA PRO A 982 21.05 9.84 -17.03
C PRO A 982 21.71 10.94 -17.91
N SER A 983 21.07 12.11 -17.99
CA SER A 983 21.58 13.22 -18.80
C SER A 983 23.01 13.62 -18.40
N GLY A 984 23.91 13.75 -19.38
CA GLY A 984 25.33 14.06 -19.16
C GLY A 984 26.23 12.87 -18.79
N VAL A 985 25.67 11.68 -18.57
CA VAL A 985 26.43 10.44 -18.32
C VAL A 985 26.68 9.71 -19.64
N LEU A 986 27.95 9.40 -19.90
CA LEU A 986 28.39 8.69 -21.12
C LEU A 986 28.42 7.19 -20.89
N GLU A 987 29.03 6.79 -19.78
CA GLU A 987 29.18 5.41 -19.33
C GLU A 987 28.99 5.32 -17.81
N MET A 988 28.54 4.15 -17.35
CA MET A 988 28.37 3.84 -15.94
C MET A 988 28.87 2.42 -15.69
N VAL A 989 29.66 2.23 -14.64
CA VAL A 989 30.08 0.91 -14.15
C VAL A 989 29.47 0.67 -12.78
N LYS A 990 28.78 -0.47 -12.63
CA LYS A 990 28.22 -0.95 -11.37
C LYS A 990 28.96 -2.19 -10.90
N ILE A 991 29.37 -2.20 -9.64
CA ILE A 991 30.05 -3.30 -8.98
C ILE A 991 29.23 -3.77 -7.79
N TYR A 992 29.08 -5.08 -7.68
CA TYR A 992 28.38 -5.74 -6.61
C TYR A 992 29.37 -6.47 -5.72
N LEU A 993 29.42 -6.07 -4.44
CA LEU A 993 30.28 -6.63 -3.42
C LEU A 993 29.45 -7.45 -2.44
N ALA A 994 29.76 -8.74 -2.30
CA ALA A 994 29.14 -9.61 -1.31
C ALA A 994 30.01 -9.73 -0.07
N THR A 995 29.40 -9.47 1.09
CA THR A 995 30.02 -9.56 2.41
C THR A 995 29.28 -10.61 3.24
N LYS A 996 30.01 -11.62 3.71
CA LYS A 996 29.48 -12.62 4.65
C LYS A 996 29.67 -12.09 6.06
N ARG A 997 28.58 -11.86 6.80
CA ARG A 997 28.63 -11.39 8.19
C ARG A 997 28.27 -12.53 9.13
N GLN A 998 29.21 -12.89 10.00
CA GLN A 998 29.01 -13.86 11.07
C GLN A 998 28.60 -13.14 12.34
N LEU A 999 27.93 -13.87 13.22
CA LEU A 999 27.49 -13.39 14.52
C LEU A 999 28.70 -12.96 15.37
N ALA A 1000 28.65 -11.76 15.94
CA ALA A 1000 29.72 -11.16 16.72
C ALA A 1000 29.23 -10.49 18.01
N VAL A 1001 30.15 -10.20 18.92
CA VAL A 1001 29.86 -9.41 20.12
C VAL A 1001 29.42 -8.01 19.71
N GLY A 1002 28.34 -7.52 20.32
CA GLY A 1002 27.70 -6.26 19.97
C GLY A 1002 26.52 -6.39 18.99
N ASP A 1003 26.35 -7.55 18.35
CA ASP A 1003 25.16 -7.80 17.53
C ASP A 1003 23.90 -7.91 18.40
N LYS A 1004 22.77 -7.46 17.85
CA LYS A 1004 21.47 -7.49 18.52
C LYS A 1004 20.68 -8.73 18.09
N MET A 1005 20.19 -9.49 19.06
CA MET A 1005 19.26 -10.59 18.85
C MET A 1005 17.92 -10.30 19.53
N ALA A 1006 16.84 -10.91 19.05
CA ALA A 1006 15.51 -10.79 19.63
C ALA A 1006 14.68 -12.04 19.38
N GLY A 1007 13.76 -12.32 20.30
CA GLY A 1007 12.67 -13.29 20.11
C GLY A 1007 11.38 -12.61 19.65
N ARG A 1008 10.35 -13.42 19.37
CA ARG A 1008 9.03 -12.94 18.92
C ARG A 1008 8.22 -12.27 20.03
N HIS A 1009 8.57 -12.50 21.28
CA HIS A 1009 7.88 -12.02 22.49
C HIS A 1009 8.40 -10.66 22.99
N GLY A 1010 9.02 -9.85 22.11
CA GLY A 1010 9.57 -8.53 22.46
C GLY A 1010 10.78 -8.55 23.41
N ASN A 1011 11.36 -9.73 23.65
CA ASN A 1011 12.65 -9.88 24.31
C ASN A 1011 13.76 -9.55 23.31
N LYS A 1012 14.59 -8.55 23.65
CA LYS A 1012 15.74 -8.13 22.86
C LYS A 1012 16.98 -8.17 23.73
N GLY A 1013 18.12 -8.37 23.10
CA GLY A 1013 19.38 -8.31 23.79
C GLY A 1013 20.57 -8.13 22.87
N VAL A 1014 21.69 -7.70 23.44
CA VAL A 1014 22.96 -7.53 22.74
C VAL A 1014 23.88 -8.64 23.18
N ILE A 1015 24.57 -9.27 22.23
CA ILE A 1015 25.54 -10.30 22.54
C ILE A 1015 26.71 -9.67 23.29
N ALA A 1016 26.88 -10.06 24.55
CA ALA A 1016 27.96 -9.57 25.41
C ALA A 1016 29.18 -10.49 25.36
N ARG A 1017 28.95 -11.81 25.27
CA ARG A 1017 30.04 -12.79 25.24
C ARG A 1017 29.69 -14.01 24.39
N ILE A 1018 30.70 -14.48 23.68
CA ILE A 1018 30.72 -15.78 23.00
C ILE A 1018 31.58 -16.71 23.84
N VAL A 1019 31.01 -17.80 24.31
CA VAL A 1019 31.63 -18.73 25.28
C VAL A 1019 31.96 -20.04 24.55
N PRO A 1020 33.15 -20.65 24.78
CA PRO A 1020 33.48 -21.96 24.23
C PRO A 1020 32.42 -23.02 24.54
N GLU A 1021 32.25 -23.99 23.64
CA GLU A 1021 31.19 -25.00 23.77
C GLU A 1021 31.32 -25.83 25.05
N GLU A 1022 32.56 -26.10 25.48
CA GLU A 1022 32.91 -26.81 26.71
C GLU A 1022 32.62 -26.04 28.01
N ASP A 1023 32.63 -24.70 27.96
CA ASP A 1023 32.39 -23.85 29.13
C ASP A 1023 30.90 -23.53 29.31
N MET A 1024 30.07 -23.83 28.30
CA MET A 1024 28.64 -23.58 28.35
C MET A 1024 27.93 -24.54 29.31
N PRO A 1025 26.93 -24.06 30.07
CA PRO A 1025 26.09 -24.95 30.85
C PRO A 1025 25.40 -26.00 29.96
N PHE A 1026 25.30 -27.23 30.45
CA PHE A 1026 24.81 -28.37 29.68
C PHE A 1026 23.74 -29.18 30.42
N LEU A 1027 22.98 -29.97 29.67
CA LEU A 1027 21.90 -30.85 30.15
C LEU A 1027 22.45 -32.20 30.66
N GLU A 1028 21.60 -33.01 31.31
CA GLU A 1028 21.99 -34.35 31.84
C GLU A 1028 22.61 -35.28 30.76
N ASP A 1029 22.24 -35.11 29.49
CA ASP A 1029 22.76 -35.88 28.35
C ASP A 1029 24.11 -35.35 27.79
N GLY A 1030 24.67 -34.30 28.39
CA GLY A 1030 25.90 -33.66 27.92
C GLY A 1030 25.69 -32.57 26.87
N THR A 1031 24.46 -32.28 26.45
CA THR A 1031 24.18 -31.27 25.41
C THR A 1031 24.34 -29.86 25.98
N PRO A 1032 25.26 -29.02 25.45
CA PRO A 1032 25.40 -27.64 25.89
C PRO A 1032 24.24 -26.77 25.39
N VAL A 1033 23.86 -25.78 26.21
CA VAL A 1033 22.88 -24.76 25.85
C VAL A 1033 23.48 -23.83 24.80
N ASP A 1034 22.66 -23.37 23.85
CA ASP A 1034 23.11 -22.46 22.78
C ASP A 1034 23.13 -21.00 23.21
N VAL A 1035 22.10 -20.58 23.94
CA VAL A 1035 21.86 -19.20 24.33
C VAL A 1035 21.41 -19.15 25.79
N LEU A 1036 22.07 -18.31 26.59
CA LEU A 1036 21.62 -18.02 27.95
C LEU A 1036 20.95 -16.66 28.02
N LEU A 1037 19.73 -16.66 28.51
CA LEU A 1037 18.93 -15.47 28.77
C LEU A 1037 18.77 -15.24 30.26
N ASN A 1038 18.64 -13.97 30.64
CA ASN A 1038 18.42 -13.60 32.03
C ASN A 1038 16.97 -13.90 32.46
N PRO A 1039 16.74 -14.75 33.48
CA PRO A 1039 15.39 -15.07 33.94
C PRO A 1039 14.67 -13.85 34.54
N LEU A 1040 15.40 -12.86 35.08
CA LEU A 1040 14.82 -11.66 35.71
C LEU A 1040 14.09 -10.75 34.70
N GLY A 1041 14.41 -10.87 33.41
CA GLY A 1041 13.77 -10.11 32.35
C GLY A 1041 12.33 -10.52 32.06
N VAL A 1042 11.91 -11.75 32.45
CA VAL A 1042 10.58 -12.27 32.11
C VAL A 1042 9.49 -11.72 33.04
N PRO A 1043 9.60 -11.80 34.38
CA PRO A 1043 8.54 -11.32 35.27
C PRO A 1043 8.29 -9.82 35.18
N SER A 1044 9.36 -9.02 35.00
CA SER A 1044 9.27 -7.56 34.90
C SER A 1044 8.59 -7.08 33.61
N ARG A 1045 8.60 -7.90 32.56
CA ARG A 1045 8.08 -7.57 31.22
C ARG A 1045 6.78 -8.28 30.89
N MET A 1046 6.39 -9.25 31.70
CA MET A 1046 5.15 -10.02 31.55
C MET A 1046 5.01 -10.62 30.14
N ASN A 1047 6.09 -11.15 29.59
CA ASN A 1047 6.11 -11.89 28.33
C ASN A 1047 6.34 -13.38 28.58
N VAL A 1048 5.37 -14.01 29.23
CA VAL A 1048 5.44 -15.41 29.67
C VAL A 1048 5.34 -16.37 28.49
N GLY A 1049 4.81 -15.92 27.34
CA GLY A 1049 4.69 -16.72 26.13
C GLY A 1049 6.01 -17.34 25.68
N GLN A 1050 7.16 -16.67 25.88
CA GLN A 1050 8.47 -17.21 25.52
C GLN A 1050 8.86 -18.47 26.32
N ILE A 1051 8.35 -18.61 27.55
CA ILE A 1051 8.60 -19.80 28.39
C ILE A 1051 7.78 -20.97 27.83
N LEU A 1052 6.51 -20.73 27.51
CA LEU A 1052 5.64 -21.73 26.89
C LEU A 1052 6.17 -22.17 25.53
N GLU A 1053 6.68 -21.23 24.71
CA GLU A 1053 7.37 -21.50 23.46
C GLU A 1053 8.60 -22.40 23.67
N THR A 1054 9.39 -22.12 24.72
CA THR A 1054 10.58 -22.93 25.06
C THR A 1054 10.19 -24.36 25.45
N HIS A 1055 9.17 -24.51 26.29
CA HIS A 1055 8.65 -25.80 26.74
C HIS A 1055 8.10 -26.65 25.59
N LEU A 1056 7.18 -26.09 24.80
CA LEU A 1056 6.59 -26.78 23.66
C LEU A 1056 7.63 -27.04 22.56
N GLY A 1057 8.55 -26.10 22.33
CA GLY A 1057 9.63 -26.23 21.37
C GLY A 1057 10.60 -27.36 21.71
N TRP A 1058 10.88 -27.58 23.00
CA TRP A 1058 11.67 -28.72 23.46
C TRP A 1058 10.95 -30.05 23.17
N ALA A 1059 9.68 -30.17 23.56
CA ALA A 1059 8.89 -31.39 23.32
C ALA A 1059 8.77 -31.69 21.81
N ALA A 1060 8.52 -30.65 21.00
CA ALA A 1060 8.45 -30.73 19.55
C ALA A 1060 9.78 -31.19 18.92
N ARG A 1061 10.91 -30.71 19.45
CA ARG A 1061 12.25 -31.10 18.97
C ARG A 1061 12.58 -32.56 19.29
N VAL A 1062 12.24 -33.03 20.49
CA VAL A 1062 12.45 -34.43 20.92
C VAL A 1062 11.57 -35.39 20.12
N LEU A 1063 10.29 -35.06 19.96
CA LEU A 1063 9.30 -35.90 19.28
C LEU A 1063 9.33 -35.77 17.74
N GLY A 1064 10.06 -34.80 17.20
CA GLY A 1064 10.24 -34.59 15.76
C GLY A 1064 9.00 -34.03 15.04
N PHE A 1065 8.22 -33.18 15.70
CA PHE A 1065 7.04 -32.53 15.11
C PHE A 1065 7.19 -31.00 15.09
N GLN A 1066 6.37 -30.32 14.27
CA GLN A 1066 6.20 -28.86 14.30
C GLN A 1066 4.86 -28.55 14.96
N ALA A 1067 4.87 -27.74 16.02
CA ALA A 1067 3.66 -27.31 16.70
C ALA A 1067 3.04 -26.13 15.97
N VAL A 1068 1.72 -26.12 15.76
CA VAL A 1068 0.96 -24.97 15.30
C VAL A 1068 0.06 -24.51 16.44
N THR A 1069 0.33 -23.31 16.95
CA THR A 1069 -0.40 -22.67 18.06
C THR A 1069 -0.88 -21.29 17.63
N PRO A 1070 -2.06 -21.19 16.99
CA PRO A 1070 -2.60 -19.92 16.54
C PRO A 1070 -2.90 -18.95 17.68
N VAL A 1071 -2.89 -17.66 17.37
CA VAL A 1071 -3.18 -16.59 18.34
C VAL A 1071 -4.59 -16.72 18.91
N PHE A 1072 -4.73 -16.70 20.24
CA PHE A 1072 -6.00 -16.85 20.99
C PHE A 1072 -6.73 -18.20 20.79
N ASP A 1073 -6.17 -19.15 20.03
CA ASP A 1073 -6.71 -20.50 19.82
C ASP A 1073 -5.59 -21.54 19.85
N GLY A 1074 -4.58 -21.31 20.68
CA GLY A 1074 -3.37 -22.09 20.75
C GLY A 1074 -3.42 -23.26 21.73
N ALA A 1075 -2.24 -23.88 21.89
CA ALA A 1075 -2.01 -24.92 22.89
C ALA A 1075 -2.24 -24.36 24.30
N THR A 1076 -2.97 -25.10 25.14
CA THR A 1076 -3.11 -24.80 26.56
C THR A 1076 -1.90 -25.27 27.36
N GLU A 1077 -1.73 -24.74 28.56
CA GLU A 1077 -0.67 -25.17 29.48
C GLU A 1077 -0.70 -26.68 29.73
N ASP A 1078 -1.90 -27.26 29.92
CA ASP A 1078 -2.08 -28.71 30.10
C ASP A 1078 -1.62 -29.52 28.87
N GLU A 1079 -1.91 -29.04 27.65
CA GLU A 1079 -1.46 -29.68 26.40
C GLU A 1079 0.06 -29.57 26.21
N VAL A 1080 0.67 -28.46 26.64
CA VAL A 1080 2.12 -28.28 26.65
C VAL A 1080 2.77 -29.24 27.64
N LEU A 1081 2.23 -29.35 28.86
CA LEU A 1081 2.71 -30.29 29.88
C LEU A 1081 2.55 -31.74 29.43
N ALA A 1082 1.42 -32.10 28.83
CA ALA A 1082 1.19 -33.43 28.25
C ALA A 1082 2.20 -33.75 27.13
N SER A 1083 2.56 -32.74 26.32
CA SER A 1083 3.59 -32.89 25.28
C SER A 1083 4.99 -33.11 25.87
N ILE A 1084 5.30 -32.46 27.00
CA ILE A 1084 6.54 -32.71 27.76
C ILE A 1084 6.56 -34.14 28.30
N ASP A 1085 5.45 -34.60 28.88
CA ASP A 1085 5.36 -35.96 29.43
C ASP A 1085 5.51 -37.02 28.34
N GLU A 1086 4.89 -36.83 27.18
CA GLU A 1086 5.08 -37.70 26.00
C GLU A 1086 6.55 -37.71 25.55
N ALA A 1087 7.20 -36.54 25.49
CA ALA A 1087 8.61 -36.43 25.12
C ALA A 1087 9.53 -37.13 26.14
N ASN A 1088 9.25 -37.00 27.44
CA ASN A 1088 9.98 -37.71 28.50
C ASN A 1088 9.84 -39.22 28.38
N GLN A 1089 8.63 -39.72 28.11
CA GLN A 1089 8.38 -41.15 27.89
C GLN A 1089 9.12 -41.65 26.64
N PHE A 1090 9.17 -40.84 25.58
CA PHE A 1090 9.96 -41.15 24.39
C PHE A 1090 11.44 -41.27 24.71
N VAL A 1091 12.01 -40.30 25.43
CA VAL A 1091 13.42 -40.32 25.88
C VAL A 1091 13.70 -41.54 26.76
N GLU A 1092 12.83 -41.86 27.72
CA GLU A 1092 13.00 -43.04 28.58
C GLU A 1092 13.01 -44.34 27.78
N GLY A 1093 12.13 -44.48 26.79
CA GLY A 1093 12.12 -45.63 25.89
C GLY A 1093 13.40 -45.74 25.04
N ARG A 1094 13.95 -44.59 24.61
CA ARG A 1094 15.20 -44.53 23.83
C ARG A 1094 16.41 -44.92 24.68
N LEU A 1095 16.49 -44.43 25.92
CA LEU A 1095 17.54 -44.78 26.87
C LEU A 1095 17.50 -46.25 27.26
N LYS A 1096 16.33 -46.80 27.59
CA LYS A 1096 16.17 -48.25 27.86
C LYS A 1096 16.62 -49.11 26.69
N ARG A 1097 16.24 -48.74 25.46
CA ARG A 1097 16.68 -49.45 24.27
C ARG A 1097 18.20 -49.40 24.09
N PHE A 1098 18.84 -48.28 24.40
CA PHE A 1098 20.30 -48.17 24.39
C PHE A 1098 20.94 -49.09 25.43
N GLU A 1099 20.43 -49.09 26.67
CA GLU A 1099 20.89 -49.97 27.74
C GLU A 1099 20.74 -51.46 27.36
N GLU A 1100 19.65 -51.83 26.68
CA GLU A 1100 19.39 -53.21 26.24
C GLU A 1100 20.24 -53.65 25.04
N THR A 1101 20.43 -52.77 24.05
CA THR A 1101 21.01 -53.15 22.74
C THR A 1101 22.48 -52.75 22.58
N GLY A 1102 22.99 -51.82 23.41
CA GLY A 1102 24.32 -51.22 23.27
C GLY A 1102 24.54 -50.44 21.96
N GLN A 1103 23.50 -50.26 21.16
CA GLN A 1103 23.55 -49.50 19.91
C GLN A 1103 23.25 -48.03 20.21
N ASP A 1104 24.22 -47.16 19.91
CA ASP A 1104 24.14 -45.70 20.04
C ASP A 1104 22.71 -45.19 19.83
N PRO A 1105 22.13 -44.47 20.82
CA PRO A 1105 20.73 -44.06 20.74
C PRO A 1105 20.44 -43.34 19.44
N GLY A 1106 21.32 -42.53 18.84
CA GLY A 1106 21.03 -41.95 17.53
C GLY A 1106 22.02 -40.90 17.06
N GLY A 1107 21.58 -40.03 16.15
CA GLY A 1107 22.47 -39.06 15.48
C GLY A 1107 23.19 -38.14 16.47
N HIS A 1108 24.34 -37.60 16.07
CA HIS A 1108 25.35 -36.86 16.86
C HIS A 1108 24.83 -35.70 17.76
N ARG A 1109 23.54 -35.35 17.77
CA ARG A 1109 22.92 -34.24 18.52
C ARG A 1109 21.43 -34.47 18.83
N GLU A 1110 21.00 -35.71 19.03
CA GLU A 1110 19.64 -36.00 19.51
C GLU A 1110 19.51 -35.53 20.96
N LEU A 1111 18.43 -34.80 21.29
CA LEU A 1111 18.17 -34.37 22.66
C LEU A 1111 17.59 -35.55 23.44
N LEU A 1112 18.33 -36.03 24.43
CA LEU A 1112 17.99 -37.19 25.26
C LEU A 1112 17.96 -36.85 26.76
N ALA A 1113 18.04 -35.56 27.09
CA ALA A 1113 17.76 -35.07 28.43
C ALA A 1113 16.26 -35.18 28.74
N ARG A 1114 15.89 -35.39 30.00
CA ARG A 1114 14.49 -35.33 30.46
C ARG A 1114 14.20 -33.95 31.07
N VAL A 1115 12.96 -33.49 30.95
CA VAL A 1115 12.50 -32.22 31.53
C VAL A 1115 11.48 -32.50 32.63
N PRO A 1116 11.73 -32.12 33.89
CA PRO A 1116 10.79 -32.36 34.98
C PRO A 1116 9.44 -31.67 34.79
N PHE A 1117 8.42 -32.18 35.50
CA PHE A 1117 7.10 -31.54 35.58
C PHE A 1117 7.25 -30.08 36.05
N GLY A 1118 6.81 -29.12 35.23
CA GLY A 1118 6.99 -27.68 35.46
C GLY A 1118 8.17 -27.03 34.73
N GLY A 1119 8.92 -27.77 33.90
CA GLY A 1119 9.86 -27.20 32.91
C GLY A 1119 11.20 -26.70 33.46
N LYS A 1120 11.43 -26.79 34.78
CA LYS A 1120 12.70 -26.41 35.41
C LYS A 1120 13.69 -27.57 35.36
N VAL A 1121 14.78 -27.39 34.62
CA VAL A 1121 15.83 -28.39 34.42
C VAL A 1121 17.09 -27.99 35.19
N GLN A 1122 17.77 -28.98 35.77
CA GLN A 1122 19.10 -28.77 36.33
C GLN A 1122 20.11 -28.64 35.18
N LEU A 1123 20.87 -27.54 35.16
CA LEU A 1123 22.02 -27.37 34.27
C LEU A 1123 23.30 -27.64 35.07
N TYR A 1124 24.27 -28.27 34.41
CA TYR A 1124 25.62 -28.50 34.93
C TYR A 1124 26.55 -27.42 34.36
N ASP A 1125 27.49 -26.90 35.16
CA ASP A 1125 28.41 -25.86 34.68
C ASP A 1125 29.52 -26.54 33.86
N GLY A 1126 29.70 -26.13 32.59
CA GLY A 1126 30.71 -26.71 31.70
C GLY A 1126 32.14 -26.67 32.27
N ARG A 1127 32.43 -25.71 33.15
CA ARG A 1127 33.76 -25.49 33.72
C ARG A 1127 34.04 -26.35 34.94
N THR A 1128 33.02 -26.65 35.74
CA THR A 1128 33.17 -27.34 37.03
C THR A 1128 32.52 -28.71 37.08
N GLY A 1129 31.69 -29.06 36.08
CA GLY A 1129 30.66 -30.08 36.21
C GLY A 1129 29.53 -29.61 37.11
#